data_AF-A0A2V5HE21-F1
#
_entry.id   AF-A0A2V5HE21-F1
#
_cell.length_a   1.000
_cell.length_b   1.000
_cell.length_c   1.000
_cell.angle_alpha   90.00
_cell.angle_beta   90.00
_cell.angle_gamma   90.00
#
_symmetry.space_group_name_H-M   'P 1'
#
loop_
_entity.id
_entity.type
_entity.pdbx_description
1 polymer ?
#
loop_
_entity_poly.entity_id
_entity_poly.type
_entity_poly.pdbx_seq_one_letter_code
_entity_poly.pdbx_strand_id
1 'polypeptide(L)'
;MSSNPSPVASPSTTLVERPSSQKMAQASTESGVPPPSTGSKRDYKGFVAGVFSGIAKLTGTSFDTVKVRLQTSHESHFRGPVDCVLQTVRKEGVSGLYKGATPPLVGWMVMDSVMLGSLTLYRRLLLENFFSKPHIRAMTPFSGRQTDPTTLPSFGHGIAGIMAGTTVSFIAAPVEHVKARLQIQYSADKTKRMYSGPIDCVRKLLRTHGIAGLYRGLCATIVFRSFFFFWWGSYDVLTRMLKEKTSLSAPAINFWAGGISAQIFWLTSYPSDVVKQRLMTDPMGGALGDGERKFRRWKDAAVAVYRERGLKGYWRGFVPCFLRAFPANAMALVAFEGVMRGTTTPCNPRCKLIFPTLEPGLATMAAARHMRRTSPITLLLAALLAFGFLCFLLSPSPPAANAAAAAGNTPPDLDSSQIRREDAAEHPLSPPTKPFLKSQAVREDGHAAAPPVEHYDLNALTSTSDAARKGERVLILTPLARFYQEYWDNVVALSYPHELISVGFIIPKTKDGNAALAALEHAISVTQNGPVAERFASVSILRQDFEPPLQSQDEKERHKLENQKARRESMSLARNSLLFTTLGPATSWVLWLDSDIVETPATLIQDLTGHDRPVIVPNCFQRYYNKDAKKMDVRPYDFNSWIDSATAQQLGDTMGPDEILLEGYAELPTYRSLMAYMANKDSPQPGREMKLDGVGGTALMVKADVHRDGAMFPAFPFYHLVETEGFAKMAKRLGYEVFGLPDYFVYHYNE
;
A
#
# COMPACT_ATOMS: atom_id res chain seq x y z
N MET A 1 65.68 57.86 -26.89
CA MET A 1 66.50 56.91 -27.70
C MET A 1 65.49 56.13 -28.54
N SER A 2 65.35 56.40 -29.85
CA SER A 2 66.30 56.12 -30.95
C SER A 2 66.44 54.60 -31.17
N SER A 3 66.27 54.04 -32.38
CA SER A 3 66.46 54.66 -33.71
C SER A 3 65.56 54.12 -34.86
N ASN A 4 65.32 55.00 -35.84
CA ASN A 4 65.30 54.79 -37.30
C ASN A 4 64.11 54.10 -38.05
N PRO A 5 63.90 54.42 -39.36
CA PRO A 5 62.53 54.71 -39.84
C PRO A 5 62.11 54.27 -41.28
N SER A 6 60.80 54.37 -41.58
CA SER A 6 60.20 54.78 -42.90
C SER A 6 60.49 53.92 -44.17
N PRO A 7 59.94 54.25 -45.38
CA PRO A 7 58.83 55.14 -45.75
C PRO A 7 57.72 54.53 -46.68
N VAL A 8 56.56 55.22 -46.74
CA VAL A 8 55.70 55.55 -47.90
C VAL A 8 55.28 54.48 -48.94
N ALA A 9 53.95 54.33 -49.12
CA ALA A 9 53.27 54.41 -50.44
C ALA A 9 51.74 54.67 -50.30
N SER A 10 51.25 55.75 -50.92
CA SER A 10 49.83 56.05 -51.21
C SER A 10 49.60 55.82 -52.74
N PRO A 11 48.38 55.83 -53.35
CA PRO A 11 47.25 56.73 -53.05
C PRO A 11 45.80 56.18 -53.15
N SER A 12 44.88 57.09 -52.85
CA SER A 12 43.52 57.37 -53.37
C SER A 12 43.13 56.78 -54.76
N THR A 13 41.85 56.71 -55.16
CA THR A 13 40.59 57.33 -54.63
C THR A 13 39.42 56.31 -54.72
N THR A 14 38.10 56.51 -54.97
CA THR A 14 37.12 57.59 -55.37
C THR A 14 35.74 57.17 -54.78
N LEU A 15 34.75 57.99 -54.41
CA LEU A 15 33.82 58.89 -55.17
C LEU A 15 33.05 58.18 -56.31
N VAL A 16 31.74 58.31 -56.55
CA VAL A 16 30.56 58.96 -55.90
C VAL A 16 29.26 58.30 -56.51
N GLU A 17 27.97 58.45 -56.16
CA GLU A 17 27.15 59.36 -55.34
C GLU A 17 25.76 58.73 -54.94
N ARG A 18 24.69 59.54 -54.88
CA ARG A 18 23.22 59.27 -54.91
C ARG A 18 22.66 60.05 -56.15
N PRO A 19 21.38 59.98 -56.61
CA PRO A 19 20.15 59.66 -55.87
C PRO A 19 19.02 59.00 -56.72
N SER A 20 17.76 59.28 -56.35
CA SER A 20 16.53 59.35 -57.17
C SER A 20 15.76 58.07 -57.56
N SER A 21 14.45 58.15 -57.28
CA SER A 21 13.38 57.20 -57.56
C SER A 21 12.86 57.31 -59.01
N GLN A 22 12.40 56.20 -59.63
CA GLN A 22 10.99 56.01 -60.03
C GLN A 22 10.70 54.69 -60.82
N LYS A 23 9.52 54.12 -60.54
CA LYS A 23 8.58 53.27 -61.32
C LYS A 23 9.04 52.39 -62.53
N MET A 24 8.70 51.10 -62.38
CA MET A 24 7.96 50.21 -63.33
C MET A 24 8.58 49.78 -64.68
N ALA A 25 8.86 48.47 -64.78
CA ALA A 25 8.54 47.60 -65.92
C ALA A 25 8.26 46.16 -65.40
N GLN A 26 7.62 45.30 -66.21
CA GLN A 26 7.24 43.91 -65.87
C GLN A 26 8.28 42.90 -66.44
N ALA A 27 8.25 41.57 -66.28
CA ALA A 27 7.23 40.63 -65.79
C ALA A 27 7.86 39.29 -65.31
N SER A 28 7.06 38.44 -64.62
CA SER A 28 7.23 36.98 -64.39
C SER A 28 8.49 36.50 -63.60
N THR A 29 8.46 35.40 -62.82
CA THR A 29 7.41 34.38 -62.56
C THR A 29 7.44 33.93 -61.09
N GLU A 30 6.34 33.36 -60.58
CA GLU A 30 6.21 32.96 -59.18
C GLU A 30 6.77 31.57 -58.86
N SER A 31 7.36 31.42 -57.66
CA SER A 31 7.04 30.29 -56.76
C SER A 31 7.30 30.74 -55.31
N GLY A 32 6.26 30.71 -54.47
CA GLY A 32 6.23 31.52 -53.25
C GLY A 32 6.85 30.87 -52.00
N VAL A 33 7.57 31.69 -51.21
CA VAL A 33 7.82 31.45 -49.79
C VAL A 33 7.18 32.61 -49.00
N PRO A 34 6.19 32.36 -48.12
CA PRO A 34 5.51 33.42 -47.39
C PRO A 34 6.41 34.06 -46.31
N PRO A 35 6.13 35.30 -45.89
CA PRO A 35 6.94 36.01 -44.89
C PRO A 35 6.91 35.31 -43.52
N PRO A 36 7.96 35.49 -42.68
CA PRO A 36 8.08 34.79 -41.41
C PRO A 36 7.00 35.26 -40.42
N SER A 37 5.98 34.42 -40.22
CA SER A 37 4.90 34.68 -39.28
C SER A 37 5.42 34.80 -37.84
N THR A 38 4.94 35.82 -37.13
CA THR A 38 5.26 36.12 -35.72
C THR A 38 4.57 35.16 -34.74
N GLY A 39 4.69 33.86 -35.01
CA GLY A 39 4.11 32.80 -34.20
C GLY A 39 4.79 32.66 -32.84
N SER A 40 4.10 33.07 -31.77
CA SER A 40 4.52 32.80 -30.39
C SER A 40 4.62 31.29 -30.15
N LYS A 41 5.85 30.77 -30.12
CA LYS A 41 6.13 29.34 -29.92
C LYS A 41 5.83 28.97 -28.47
N ARG A 42 4.67 28.33 -28.25
CA ARG A 42 4.24 27.79 -26.95
C ARG A 42 5.22 26.71 -26.47
N ASP A 43 6.18 27.09 -25.64
CA ASP A 43 7.21 26.18 -25.15
C ASP A 43 6.71 25.33 -23.97
N TYR A 44 5.92 24.31 -24.30
CA TYR A 44 5.37 23.35 -23.34
C TYR A 44 6.44 22.41 -22.75
N LYS A 45 7.70 22.45 -23.21
CA LYS A 45 8.75 21.52 -22.77
C LYS A 45 9.01 21.60 -21.27
N GLY A 46 9.15 22.81 -20.73
CA GLY A 46 9.38 23.01 -19.29
C GLY A 46 8.22 22.54 -18.42
N PHE A 47 6.99 22.61 -18.92
CA PHE A 47 5.80 22.07 -18.25
C PHE A 47 5.82 20.54 -18.25
N VAL A 48 5.99 19.91 -19.42
CA VAL A 48 6.03 18.44 -19.56
C VAL A 48 7.21 17.83 -18.78
N ALA A 49 8.40 18.40 -18.88
CA ALA A 49 9.55 17.96 -18.08
C ALA A 49 9.29 18.11 -16.57
N GLY A 50 8.50 19.11 -16.15
CA GLY A 50 8.04 19.26 -14.78
C GLY A 50 7.00 18.21 -14.35
N VAL A 51 6.18 17.67 -15.25
CA VAL A 51 5.34 16.50 -14.95
C VAL A 51 6.22 15.29 -14.62
N PHE A 52 7.26 15.03 -15.43
CA PHE A 52 8.21 13.94 -15.18
C PHE A 52 9.08 14.18 -13.94
N SER A 53 9.41 15.43 -13.59
CA SER A 53 9.99 15.79 -12.28
C SER A 53 9.08 15.38 -11.13
N GLY A 54 7.79 15.74 -11.20
CA GLY A 54 6.79 15.38 -10.19
C GLY A 54 6.59 13.86 -10.05
N ILE A 55 6.65 13.11 -11.16
CA ILE A 55 6.62 11.64 -11.16
C ILE A 55 7.91 11.07 -10.53
N ALA A 56 9.09 11.60 -10.87
CA ALA A 56 10.36 11.12 -10.33
C ALA A 56 10.50 11.35 -8.81
N LYS A 57 9.75 12.28 -8.22
CA LYS A 57 9.63 12.45 -6.76
C LYS A 57 8.94 11.28 -6.06
N LEU A 58 8.37 10.30 -6.79
CA LEU A 58 8.02 9.00 -6.22
C LEU A 58 9.21 8.34 -5.51
N THR A 59 10.45 8.55 -5.97
CA THR A 59 11.67 8.06 -5.28
C THR A 59 11.83 8.58 -3.83
N GLY A 60 11.23 9.72 -3.50
CA GLY A 60 11.15 10.27 -2.14
C GLY A 60 9.92 9.82 -1.34
N THR A 61 8.96 9.15 -1.99
CA THR A 61 7.68 8.76 -1.36
C THR A 61 7.88 7.69 -0.30
N SER A 62 8.84 6.78 -0.48
CA SER A 62 9.24 5.81 0.55
C SER A 62 9.56 6.47 1.90
N PHE A 63 10.33 7.57 1.86
CA PHE A 63 10.66 8.36 3.05
C PHE A 63 9.48 9.20 3.56
N ASP A 64 8.60 9.72 2.69
CA ASP A 64 7.38 10.42 3.14
C ASP A 64 6.38 9.45 3.80
N THR A 65 6.23 8.23 3.28
CA THR A 65 5.41 7.16 3.87
C THR A 65 5.96 6.72 5.22
N VAL A 66 7.27 6.51 5.32
CA VAL A 66 7.97 6.21 6.59
C VAL A 66 7.84 7.37 7.58
N LYS A 67 8.01 8.62 7.13
CA LYS A 67 7.79 9.81 7.96
C LYS A 67 6.36 9.87 8.48
N VAL A 68 5.35 9.64 7.63
CA VAL A 68 3.95 9.62 8.06
C VAL A 68 3.74 8.52 9.09
N ARG A 69 4.16 7.28 8.83
CA ARG A 69 4.06 6.16 9.78
C ARG A 69 4.68 6.48 11.15
N LEU A 70 5.88 7.08 11.18
CA LEU A 70 6.55 7.56 12.41
C LEU A 70 5.83 8.73 13.10
N GLN A 71 5.01 9.50 12.39
CA GLN A 71 4.26 10.63 12.92
C GLN A 71 2.81 10.27 13.32
N THR A 72 2.26 9.17 12.78
CA THR A 72 0.88 8.72 13.04
C THR A 72 0.78 7.51 13.96
N SER A 73 1.90 6.89 14.33
CA SER A 73 1.95 5.77 15.29
C SER A 73 2.41 6.25 16.66
N HIS A 74 1.88 5.63 17.73
CA HIS A 74 2.31 5.89 19.10
C HIS A 74 3.79 5.52 19.31
N GLU A 75 4.45 6.17 20.27
CA GLU A 75 5.92 6.18 20.43
C GLU A 75 6.56 4.78 20.66
N SER A 76 5.76 3.74 20.92
CA SER A 76 6.20 2.35 21.07
C SER A 76 6.19 1.50 19.77
N HIS A 77 5.52 1.94 18.69
CA HIS A 77 5.30 1.09 17.51
C HIS A 77 6.56 0.92 16.63
N PHE A 78 7.40 1.97 16.55
CA PHE A 78 8.64 1.97 15.79
C PHE A 78 9.77 2.56 16.64
N ARG A 79 10.81 1.78 16.89
CA ARG A 79 12.02 2.20 17.64
C ARG A 79 12.84 3.28 16.93
N GLY A 80 12.57 3.52 15.64
CA GLY A 80 13.16 4.60 14.86
C GLY A 80 12.88 4.47 13.36
N PRO A 81 13.43 5.36 12.52
CA PRO A 81 13.11 5.38 11.10
C PRO A 81 13.53 4.12 10.34
N VAL A 82 14.66 3.51 10.70
CA VAL A 82 15.14 2.26 10.08
C VAL A 82 14.23 1.09 10.42
N ASP A 83 13.76 1.00 11.67
CA ASP A 83 12.78 0.00 12.11
C ASP A 83 11.44 0.17 11.37
N CYS A 84 10.97 1.41 11.22
CA CYS A 84 9.79 1.69 10.39
C CYS A 84 9.95 1.30 8.91
N VAL A 85 11.13 1.51 8.30
CA VAL A 85 11.44 1.01 6.94
C VAL A 85 11.41 -0.52 6.91
N LEU A 86 12.15 -1.17 7.80
CA LEU A 86 12.35 -2.61 7.82
C LEU A 86 11.02 -3.34 8.07
N GLN A 87 10.23 -2.87 9.02
CA GLN A 87 8.88 -3.37 9.26
C GLN A 87 7.93 -3.11 8.09
N THR A 88 7.99 -1.94 7.44
CA THR A 88 7.11 -1.66 6.28
C THR A 88 7.44 -2.58 5.11
N VAL A 89 8.72 -2.78 4.79
CA VAL A 89 9.15 -3.69 3.72
C VAL A 89 8.86 -5.15 4.07
N ARG A 90 9.04 -5.57 5.33
CA ARG A 90 8.79 -6.95 5.79
C ARG A 90 7.30 -7.29 5.94
N LYS A 91 6.43 -6.31 6.20
CA LYS A 91 4.97 -6.50 6.41
C LYS A 91 4.12 -6.19 5.18
N GLU A 92 4.52 -5.24 4.33
CA GLU A 92 3.74 -4.76 3.17
C GLU A 92 4.54 -4.75 1.85
N GLY A 93 5.74 -5.33 1.84
CA GLY A 93 6.61 -5.34 0.67
C GLY A 93 7.17 -3.96 0.30
N VAL A 94 7.91 -3.89 -0.81
CA VAL A 94 8.44 -2.61 -1.32
C VAL A 94 7.31 -1.68 -1.77
N SER A 95 6.17 -2.22 -2.24
CA SER A 95 4.97 -1.45 -2.59
C SER A 95 4.33 -0.74 -1.39
N GLY A 96 4.44 -1.30 -0.17
CA GLY A 96 3.98 -0.68 1.08
C GLY A 96 4.59 0.69 1.35
N LEU A 97 5.80 0.95 0.85
CA LEU A 97 6.48 2.26 0.91
C LEU A 97 5.82 3.33 0.00
N TYR A 98 4.97 2.94 -0.95
CA TYR A 98 4.30 3.82 -1.92
C TYR A 98 2.78 3.84 -1.75
N LYS A 99 2.25 3.12 -0.74
CA LYS A 99 0.82 3.02 -0.45
C LYS A 99 0.27 4.39 0.00
N GLY A 100 -0.73 4.90 -0.72
CA GLY A 100 -1.30 6.24 -0.49
C GLY A 100 -0.60 7.39 -1.22
N ALA A 101 0.35 7.11 -2.13
CA ALA A 101 1.06 8.15 -2.89
C ALA A 101 0.20 8.97 -3.85
N THR A 102 -0.94 8.44 -4.32
CA THR A 102 -1.69 8.98 -5.47
C THR A 102 -2.24 10.41 -5.25
N PRO A 103 -2.90 10.75 -4.12
CA PRO A 103 -3.38 12.13 -3.92
C PRO A 103 -2.23 13.16 -3.77
N PRO A 104 -1.12 12.87 -3.04
CA PRO A 104 0.09 13.71 -3.10
C PRO A 104 0.70 13.85 -4.51
N LEU A 105 0.76 12.77 -5.29
CA LEU A 105 1.41 12.73 -6.60
C LEU A 105 0.80 13.72 -7.59
N VAL A 106 -0.53 13.76 -7.71
CA VAL A 106 -1.23 14.72 -8.59
C VAL A 106 -0.89 16.17 -8.21
N GLY A 107 -0.86 16.46 -6.90
CA GLY A 107 -0.43 17.77 -6.39
C GLY A 107 1.02 18.11 -6.75
N TRP A 108 1.94 17.15 -6.61
CA TRP A 108 3.35 17.34 -6.97
C TRP A 108 3.56 17.54 -8.47
N MET A 109 2.87 16.80 -9.34
CA MET A 109 2.95 16.96 -10.79
C MET A 109 2.57 18.37 -11.24
N VAL A 110 1.45 18.91 -10.75
CA VAL A 110 1.01 20.28 -11.10
C VAL A 110 1.96 21.34 -10.52
N MET A 111 2.39 21.18 -9.27
CA MET A 111 3.34 22.11 -8.66
C MET A 111 4.69 22.13 -9.38
N ASP A 112 5.28 20.97 -9.69
CA ASP A 112 6.57 20.90 -10.37
C ASP A 112 6.50 21.44 -11.81
N SER A 113 5.42 21.14 -12.55
CA SER A 113 5.18 21.68 -13.89
C SER A 113 5.13 23.21 -13.91
N VAL A 114 4.42 23.81 -12.94
CA VAL A 114 4.31 25.28 -12.83
C VAL A 114 5.59 25.89 -12.27
N MET A 115 6.26 25.25 -11.29
CA MET A 115 7.54 25.70 -10.77
C MET A 115 8.62 25.72 -11.86
N LEU A 116 8.82 24.61 -12.58
CA LEU A 116 9.91 24.45 -13.55
C LEU A 116 9.63 25.18 -14.87
N GLY A 117 8.37 25.22 -15.32
CA GLY A 117 7.94 26.05 -16.44
C GLY A 117 8.15 27.56 -16.16
N SER A 118 7.67 28.05 -15.01
CA SER A 118 7.85 29.47 -14.64
C SER A 118 9.31 29.82 -14.35
N LEU A 119 10.09 28.93 -13.72
CA LEU A 119 11.53 29.10 -13.52
C LEU A 119 12.30 29.24 -14.84
N THR A 120 11.95 28.44 -15.85
CA THR A 120 12.57 28.51 -17.19
C THR A 120 12.26 29.85 -17.86
N LEU A 121 11.00 30.31 -17.76
CA LEU A 121 10.59 31.64 -18.21
C LEU A 121 11.31 32.77 -17.46
N TYR A 122 11.38 32.74 -16.14
CA TYR A 122 12.01 33.80 -15.35
C TYR A 122 13.53 33.84 -15.50
N ARG A 123 14.22 32.70 -15.63
CA ARG A 123 15.66 32.67 -15.97
C ARG A 123 15.92 33.36 -17.31
N ARG A 124 15.08 33.07 -18.32
CA ARG A 124 15.16 33.70 -19.64
C ARG A 124 14.89 35.21 -19.57
N LEU A 125 13.79 35.63 -18.94
CA LEU A 125 13.43 37.04 -18.81
C LEU A 125 14.46 37.86 -18.02
N LEU A 126 15.04 37.30 -16.96
CA LEU A 126 16.10 37.95 -16.18
C LEU A 126 17.40 38.07 -16.99
N LEU A 127 17.76 37.04 -17.78
CA LEU A 127 18.90 37.10 -18.68
C LEU A 127 18.71 38.18 -19.75
N GLU A 128 17.62 38.11 -20.52
CA GLU A 128 17.33 39.01 -21.64
C GLU A 128 17.19 40.48 -21.21
N ASN A 129 16.50 40.78 -20.10
CA ASN A 129 16.13 42.16 -19.75
C ASN A 129 17.07 42.84 -18.72
N PHE A 130 17.71 42.07 -17.83
CA PHE A 130 18.51 42.61 -16.72
C PHE A 130 19.99 42.23 -16.82
N PHE A 131 20.31 40.93 -16.83
CA PHE A 131 21.70 40.46 -16.71
C PHE A 131 22.51 40.53 -18.02
N SER A 132 21.86 40.78 -19.15
CA SER A 132 22.52 41.18 -20.41
C SER A 132 23.17 42.58 -20.35
N LYS A 133 22.89 43.40 -19.32
CA LYS A 133 23.45 44.75 -19.17
C LYS A 133 24.72 44.71 -18.29
N PRO A 134 25.93 45.01 -18.81
CA PRO A 134 27.18 44.83 -18.07
C PRO A 134 27.25 45.57 -16.72
N HIS A 135 26.77 46.81 -16.66
CA HIS A 135 26.79 47.63 -15.44
C HIS A 135 25.99 47.01 -14.29
N ILE A 136 24.83 46.39 -14.57
CA ILE A 136 24.01 45.72 -13.55
C ILE A 136 24.75 44.47 -13.03
N ARG A 137 25.38 43.72 -13.93
CA ARG A 137 26.16 42.52 -13.59
C ARG A 137 27.37 42.86 -12.70
N ALA A 138 28.08 43.96 -12.98
CA ALA A 138 29.20 44.43 -12.16
C ALA A 138 28.79 44.81 -10.72
N MET A 139 27.56 45.31 -10.52
CA MET A 139 27.02 45.64 -9.20
C MET A 139 26.48 44.42 -8.43
N THR A 140 26.37 43.24 -9.05
CA THR A 140 25.76 42.06 -8.39
C THR A 140 26.75 41.30 -7.50
N PRO A 141 26.39 40.99 -6.24
CA PRO A 141 27.29 40.33 -5.30
C PRO A 141 27.60 38.90 -5.76
N PHE A 142 28.82 38.44 -5.46
CA PHE A 142 29.38 37.14 -5.82
C PHE A 142 29.59 36.86 -7.33
N SER A 143 29.28 37.80 -8.22
CA SER A 143 29.46 37.64 -9.68
C SER A 143 30.92 37.77 -10.18
N GLY A 144 31.89 38.08 -9.31
CA GLY A 144 33.28 38.40 -9.67
C GLY A 144 34.11 37.31 -10.37
N ARG A 145 33.56 36.10 -10.54
CA ARG A 145 34.16 35.01 -11.35
C ARG A 145 33.40 34.71 -12.66
N GLN A 146 32.32 35.42 -12.97
CA GLN A 146 31.39 35.08 -14.06
C GLN A 146 31.28 36.22 -15.09
N THR A 147 32.29 36.34 -15.96
CA THR A 147 32.41 37.41 -16.99
C THR A 147 31.61 37.15 -18.27
N ASP A 148 31.29 35.89 -18.60
CA ASP A 148 30.59 35.52 -19.84
C ASP A 148 29.14 36.07 -19.90
N PRO A 149 28.80 36.96 -20.86
CA PRO A 149 27.48 37.57 -20.94
C PRO A 149 26.37 36.59 -21.36
N THR A 150 26.69 35.45 -21.95
CA THR A 150 25.69 34.49 -22.47
C THR A 150 25.03 33.67 -21.36
N THR A 151 25.66 33.57 -20.17
CA THR A 151 25.10 32.83 -19.03
C THR A 151 24.55 33.77 -17.95
N LEU A 152 23.37 33.41 -17.41
CA LEU A 152 22.77 34.06 -16.24
C LEU A 152 23.67 33.79 -15.01
N PRO A 153 24.01 34.79 -14.17
CA PRO A 153 24.84 34.55 -12.99
C PRO A 153 24.09 33.76 -11.92
N SER A 154 24.81 33.18 -10.96
CA SER A 154 24.23 32.35 -9.89
C SER A 154 23.26 33.12 -8.99
N PHE A 155 23.50 34.43 -8.78
CA PHE A 155 22.57 35.33 -8.10
C PHE A 155 21.24 35.48 -8.86
N GLY A 156 21.30 35.58 -10.20
CA GLY A 156 20.12 35.62 -11.08
C GLY A 156 19.34 34.31 -11.08
N HIS A 157 20.03 33.16 -10.97
CA HIS A 157 19.38 31.86 -10.77
C HIS A 157 18.60 31.80 -9.45
N GLY A 158 19.11 32.42 -8.38
CA GLY A 158 18.40 32.58 -7.12
C GLY A 158 17.15 33.45 -7.24
N ILE A 159 17.23 34.62 -7.89
CA ILE A 159 16.06 35.51 -8.11
C ILE A 159 14.99 34.80 -8.93
N ALA A 160 15.36 34.08 -10.00
CA ALA A 160 14.42 33.26 -10.77
C ALA A 160 13.71 32.21 -9.88
N GLY A 161 14.44 31.66 -8.90
CA GLY A 161 13.92 30.79 -7.85
C GLY A 161 12.85 31.45 -6.97
N ILE A 162 13.06 32.68 -6.53
CA ILE A 162 12.06 33.45 -5.75
C ILE A 162 10.80 33.70 -6.58
N MET A 163 10.96 34.09 -7.85
CA MET A 163 9.83 34.36 -8.75
C MET A 163 9.01 33.08 -9.01
N ALA A 164 9.67 31.97 -9.36
CA ALA A 164 9.03 30.67 -9.56
C ALA A 164 8.37 30.16 -8.27
N GLY A 165 9.04 30.33 -7.13
CA GLY A 165 8.54 29.99 -5.80
C GLY A 165 7.28 30.77 -5.42
N THR A 166 7.22 32.05 -5.78
CA THR A 166 6.04 32.90 -5.58
C THR A 166 4.88 32.46 -6.47
N THR A 167 5.13 32.25 -7.76
CA THR A 167 4.12 31.81 -8.73
C THR A 167 3.51 30.45 -8.38
N VAL A 168 4.34 29.45 -8.01
CA VAL A 168 3.81 28.14 -7.58
C VAL A 168 3.13 28.21 -6.20
N SER A 169 3.42 29.21 -5.36
CA SER A 169 2.76 29.34 -4.04
C SER A 169 1.24 29.51 -4.14
N PHE A 170 0.71 30.09 -5.22
CA PHE A 170 -0.74 30.20 -5.41
C PHE A 170 -1.42 28.84 -5.63
N ILE A 171 -0.76 27.89 -6.31
CA ILE A 171 -1.28 26.53 -6.48
C ILE A 171 -0.95 25.67 -5.25
N ALA A 172 0.23 25.87 -4.68
CA ALA A 172 0.73 25.05 -3.58
C ALA A 172 0.04 25.35 -2.24
N ALA A 173 -0.26 26.61 -1.92
CA ALA A 173 -0.89 26.98 -0.65
C ALA A 173 -2.23 26.26 -0.36
N PRO A 174 -3.21 26.21 -1.28
CA PRO A 174 -4.46 25.47 -1.03
C PRO A 174 -4.24 23.95 -0.94
N VAL A 175 -3.36 23.37 -1.76
CA VAL A 175 -3.10 21.93 -1.78
C VAL A 175 -2.30 21.48 -0.55
N GLU A 176 -1.28 22.24 -0.13
CA GLU A 176 -0.53 21.99 1.11
C GLU A 176 -1.41 22.18 2.35
N HIS A 177 -2.29 23.20 2.37
CA HIS A 177 -3.23 23.40 3.47
C HIS A 177 -4.22 22.23 3.59
N VAL A 178 -4.85 21.80 2.50
CA VAL A 178 -5.73 20.61 2.49
C VAL A 178 -4.95 19.36 2.91
N LYS A 179 -3.73 19.15 2.41
CA LYS A 179 -2.89 18.01 2.81
C LYS A 179 -2.59 18.05 4.32
N ALA A 180 -2.20 19.19 4.88
CA ALA A 180 -1.92 19.34 6.30
C ALA A 180 -3.16 19.06 7.16
N ARG A 181 -4.34 19.58 6.77
CA ARG A 181 -5.61 19.33 7.46
C ARG A 181 -6.04 17.86 7.44
N LEU A 182 -5.83 17.17 6.32
CA LEU A 182 -6.07 15.71 6.22
C LEU A 182 -5.07 14.89 7.04
N GLN A 183 -3.85 15.38 7.26
CA GLN A 183 -2.81 14.71 8.03
C GLN A 183 -2.91 14.91 9.56
N ILE A 184 -3.77 15.81 10.05
CA ILE A 184 -4.02 16.00 11.49
C ILE A 184 -5.34 15.42 12.00
N GLN A 185 -6.21 14.88 11.13
CA GLN A 185 -7.46 14.24 11.57
C GLN A 185 -7.24 12.78 11.98
N TYR A 186 -6.99 12.58 13.27
CA TYR A 186 -6.80 11.26 13.88
C TYR A 186 -8.15 10.68 14.34
N SER A 187 -8.79 9.88 13.47
CA SER A 187 -9.94 9.04 13.82
C SER A 187 -9.91 7.75 13.00
N ALA A 188 -9.96 6.59 13.66
CA ALA A 188 -10.15 5.30 12.97
C ALA A 188 -11.50 5.29 12.24
N ASP A 189 -12.56 5.59 13.00
CA ASP A 189 -13.93 5.80 12.54
C ASP A 189 -14.03 6.77 11.35
N LYS A 190 -14.63 6.32 10.24
CA LYS A 190 -14.88 7.17 9.06
C LYS A 190 -15.95 8.24 9.34
N THR A 191 -16.86 7.96 10.28
CA THR A 191 -17.97 8.83 10.70
C THR A 191 -17.50 9.99 11.58
N LYS A 192 -16.51 9.75 12.46
CA LYS A 192 -15.92 10.75 13.37
C LYS A 192 -14.82 11.60 12.69
N ARG A 193 -14.52 11.38 11.40
CA ARG A 193 -13.58 12.22 10.63
C ARG A 193 -14.24 13.52 10.18
N MET A 194 -13.61 14.63 10.49
CA MET A 194 -14.03 15.97 10.04
C MET A 194 -14.08 16.09 8.51
N TYR A 195 -13.20 15.38 7.80
CA TYR A 195 -13.12 15.39 6.34
C TYR A 195 -13.09 13.96 5.79
N SER A 196 -14.07 13.59 4.95
CA SER A 196 -14.10 12.26 4.31
C SER A 196 -13.03 12.09 3.23
N GLY A 197 -12.48 13.20 2.72
CA GLY A 197 -11.37 13.21 1.76
C GLY A 197 -10.99 14.63 1.30
N PRO A 198 -10.06 14.78 0.34
CA PRO A 198 -9.58 16.09 -0.11
C PRO A 198 -10.67 17.00 -0.67
N ILE A 199 -11.59 16.45 -1.47
CA ILE A 199 -12.70 17.20 -2.08
C ILE A 199 -13.68 17.69 -0.99
N ASP A 200 -13.92 16.88 0.04
CA ASP A 200 -14.77 17.25 1.18
C ASP A 200 -14.10 18.31 2.07
N CYS A 201 -12.79 18.21 2.30
CA CYS A 201 -11.99 19.25 2.96
C CYS A 201 -12.07 20.60 2.21
N VAL A 202 -11.89 20.60 0.89
CA VAL A 202 -12.04 21.81 0.06
C VAL A 202 -13.47 22.36 0.15
N ARG A 203 -14.48 21.50 0.00
CA ARG A 203 -15.91 21.88 0.07
C ARG A 203 -16.27 22.51 1.42
N LYS A 204 -15.82 21.92 2.53
CA LYS A 204 -16.08 22.42 3.89
C LYS A 204 -15.38 23.75 4.14
N LEU A 205 -14.08 23.87 3.86
CA LEU A 205 -13.35 25.15 4.01
C LEU A 205 -13.94 26.28 3.17
N LEU A 206 -14.33 26.00 1.92
CA LEU A 206 -14.96 27.01 1.05
C LEU A 206 -16.35 27.42 1.54
N ARG A 207 -17.15 26.49 2.10
CA ARG A 207 -18.47 26.81 2.67
C ARG A 207 -18.39 27.60 3.98
N THR A 208 -17.42 27.33 4.85
CA THR A 208 -17.35 27.97 6.18
C THR A 208 -16.48 29.23 6.23
N HIS A 209 -15.46 29.35 5.37
CA HIS A 209 -14.49 30.45 5.39
C HIS A 209 -14.11 31.00 4.00
N GLY A 210 -14.75 30.52 2.93
CA GLY A 210 -14.49 30.96 1.57
C GLY A 210 -13.06 30.75 1.08
N ILE A 211 -12.72 31.46 0.00
CA ILE A 211 -11.39 31.42 -0.62
C ILE A 211 -10.30 31.89 0.37
N ALA A 212 -10.59 32.89 1.21
CA ALA A 212 -9.68 33.39 2.22
C ALA A 212 -9.28 32.32 3.26
N GLY A 213 -10.23 31.45 3.66
CA GLY A 213 -9.93 30.30 4.50
C GLY A 213 -9.05 29.27 3.81
N LEU A 214 -9.39 28.89 2.58
CA LEU A 214 -8.59 27.94 1.80
C LEU A 214 -7.14 28.42 1.60
N TYR A 215 -6.94 29.72 1.36
CA TYR A 215 -5.62 30.35 1.15
C TYR A 215 -4.92 30.85 2.42
N ARG A 216 -5.41 30.51 3.64
CA ARG A 216 -4.83 30.96 4.92
C ARG A 216 -3.30 30.78 5.03
N GLY A 217 -2.77 29.70 4.45
CA GLY A 217 -1.33 29.39 4.44
C GLY A 217 -0.48 30.22 3.46
N LEU A 218 -1.07 31.02 2.56
CA LEU A 218 -0.38 31.60 1.40
C LEU A 218 0.84 32.45 1.78
N CYS A 219 0.72 33.38 2.73
CA CYS A 219 1.84 34.25 3.12
C CYS A 219 3.02 33.44 3.70
N ALA A 220 2.74 32.42 4.54
CA ALA A 220 3.77 31.54 5.06
C ALA A 220 4.37 30.63 3.97
N THR A 221 3.57 30.27 2.95
CA THR A 221 4.00 29.50 1.78
C THR A 221 4.96 30.30 0.89
N ILE A 222 4.68 31.60 0.67
CA ILE A 222 5.56 32.51 -0.07
C ILE A 222 6.86 32.75 0.71
N VAL A 223 6.80 32.96 2.03
CA VAL A 223 8.01 33.09 2.87
C VAL A 223 8.84 31.81 2.87
N PHE A 224 8.22 30.62 2.90
CA PHE A 224 8.93 29.34 2.75
C PHE A 224 9.56 29.18 1.36
N ARG A 225 8.87 29.59 0.29
CA ARG A 225 9.36 29.45 -1.09
C ARG A 225 10.32 30.56 -1.55
N SER A 226 10.49 31.66 -0.82
CA SER A 226 11.57 32.63 -1.12
C SER A 226 12.96 31.99 -0.94
N PHE A 227 13.11 31.02 -0.05
CA PHE A 227 14.33 30.23 0.12
C PHE A 227 14.69 29.37 -1.11
N PHE A 228 13.83 29.27 -2.14
CA PHE A 228 14.21 28.77 -3.47
C PHE A 228 15.36 29.57 -4.09
N PHE A 229 15.64 30.79 -3.59
CA PHE A 229 16.89 31.51 -3.85
C PHE A 229 18.13 30.64 -3.57
N PHE A 230 18.21 30.06 -2.37
CA PHE A 230 19.34 29.21 -1.97
C PHE A 230 19.35 27.89 -2.74
N TRP A 231 18.19 27.32 -3.05
CA TRP A 231 18.09 26.12 -3.88
C TRP A 231 18.71 26.35 -5.26
N TRP A 232 18.18 27.30 -6.03
CA TRP A 232 18.55 27.47 -7.43
C TRP A 232 19.86 28.23 -7.63
N GLY A 233 20.24 29.10 -6.68
CA GLY A 233 21.58 29.70 -6.65
C GLY A 233 22.66 28.66 -6.37
N SER A 234 22.49 27.80 -5.35
CA SER A 234 23.47 26.75 -5.06
C SER A 234 23.50 25.66 -6.13
N TYR A 235 22.37 25.32 -6.76
CA TYR A 235 22.33 24.39 -7.89
C TYR A 235 23.25 24.82 -9.03
N ASP A 236 23.21 26.10 -9.42
CA ASP A 236 24.07 26.64 -10.48
C ASP A 236 25.55 26.64 -10.06
N VAL A 237 25.87 27.09 -8.84
CA VAL A 237 27.25 27.08 -8.32
C VAL A 237 27.83 25.66 -8.29
N LEU A 238 27.09 24.68 -7.75
CA LEU A 238 27.51 23.29 -7.67
C LEU A 238 27.63 22.65 -9.06
N THR A 239 26.71 22.96 -9.96
CA THR A 239 26.74 22.47 -11.36
C THR A 239 27.98 22.99 -12.11
N ARG A 240 28.37 24.26 -11.91
CA ARG A 240 29.60 24.82 -12.50
C ARG A 240 30.86 24.23 -11.86
N MET A 241 30.94 24.22 -10.53
CA MET A 241 32.08 23.65 -9.80
C MET A 241 32.35 22.18 -10.16
N LEU A 242 31.31 21.36 -10.33
CA LEU A 242 31.47 19.97 -10.75
C LEU A 242 31.92 19.84 -12.21
N LYS A 243 31.44 20.69 -13.12
CA LYS A 243 31.92 20.73 -14.54
C LYS A 243 33.37 21.19 -14.66
N GLU A 244 33.79 22.13 -13.81
CA GLU A 244 35.15 22.69 -13.81
C GLU A 244 36.17 21.76 -13.16
N LYS A 245 35.77 20.94 -12.17
CA LYS A 245 36.68 20.13 -11.35
C LYS A 245 36.56 18.61 -11.54
N THR A 246 35.61 18.11 -12.32
CA THR A 246 35.40 16.68 -12.51
C THR A 246 35.01 16.33 -13.95
N SER A 247 35.44 15.16 -14.42
CA SER A 247 35.05 14.57 -15.72
C SER A 247 33.69 13.86 -15.68
N LEU A 248 32.82 14.20 -14.73
CA LEU A 248 31.53 13.52 -14.53
C LEU A 248 30.56 13.76 -15.69
N SER A 249 29.77 12.73 -16.01
CA SER A 249 28.74 12.82 -17.04
C SER A 249 27.65 13.83 -16.67
N ALA A 250 27.07 14.48 -17.68
CA ALA A 250 26.06 15.52 -17.46
C ALA A 250 24.83 15.06 -16.65
N PRO A 251 24.38 13.78 -16.65
CA PRO A 251 23.37 13.31 -15.69
C PRO A 251 23.90 13.17 -14.25
N ALA A 252 25.14 12.71 -14.06
CA ALA A 252 25.74 12.56 -12.73
C ALA A 252 25.98 13.92 -12.05
N ILE A 253 26.41 14.93 -12.81
CA ILE A 253 26.55 16.31 -12.29
C ILE A 253 25.20 16.84 -11.79
N ASN A 254 24.12 16.65 -12.56
CA ASN A 254 22.78 17.08 -12.17
C ASN A 254 22.27 16.34 -10.93
N PHE A 255 22.56 15.04 -10.79
CA PHE A 255 22.22 14.25 -9.61
C PHE A 255 22.87 14.82 -8.35
N TRP A 256 24.20 15.02 -8.37
CA TRP A 256 24.94 15.54 -7.22
C TRP A 256 24.61 17.00 -6.91
N ALA A 257 24.62 17.89 -7.92
CA ALA A 257 24.23 19.29 -7.71
C ALA A 257 22.77 19.42 -7.24
N GLY A 258 21.87 18.59 -7.77
CA GLY A 258 20.45 18.58 -7.42
C GLY A 258 20.19 18.09 -5.99
N GLY A 259 20.83 17.00 -5.59
CA GLY A 259 20.75 16.49 -4.23
C GLY A 259 21.36 17.43 -3.19
N ILE A 260 22.56 17.96 -3.44
CA ILE A 260 23.26 18.86 -2.49
C ILE A 260 22.56 20.22 -2.38
N SER A 261 22.12 20.81 -3.51
CA SER A 261 21.38 22.09 -3.47
C SER A 261 20.02 21.97 -2.77
N ALA A 262 19.37 20.81 -2.85
CA ALA A 262 18.17 20.52 -2.07
C ALA A 262 18.46 20.45 -0.55
N GLN A 263 19.63 19.93 -0.14
CA GLN A 263 20.03 19.98 1.27
C GLN A 263 20.28 21.41 1.77
N ILE A 264 20.91 22.26 0.95
CA ILE A 264 21.11 23.69 1.25
C ILE A 264 19.76 24.41 1.37
N PHE A 265 18.80 24.08 0.49
CA PHE A 265 17.43 24.59 0.59
C PHE A 265 16.74 24.17 1.90
N TRP A 266 16.78 22.90 2.28
CA TRP A 266 16.11 22.46 3.52
C TRP A 266 16.82 22.99 4.77
N LEU A 267 18.16 23.05 4.79
CA LEU A 267 18.92 23.66 5.88
C LEU A 267 18.55 25.14 6.10
N THR A 268 18.27 25.89 5.03
CA THR A 268 17.90 27.32 5.15
C THR A 268 16.41 27.55 5.38
N SER A 269 15.53 26.74 4.79
CA SER A 269 14.07 26.95 4.80
C SER A 269 13.31 26.26 5.94
N TYR A 270 13.90 25.25 6.61
CA TYR A 270 13.16 24.41 7.57
C TYR A 270 12.46 25.18 8.71
N PRO A 271 13.07 26.22 9.34
CA PRO A 271 12.37 27.05 10.32
C PRO A 271 11.09 27.69 9.78
N SER A 272 11.05 28.05 8.49
CA SER A 272 9.86 28.59 7.83
C SER A 272 8.84 27.51 7.48
N ASP A 273 9.25 26.26 7.21
CA ASP A 273 8.30 25.15 7.02
C ASP A 273 7.57 24.87 8.34
N VAL A 274 8.26 24.79 9.48
CA VAL A 274 7.63 24.58 10.80
C VAL A 274 6.54 25.63 11.10
N VAL A 275 6.82 26.91 10.83
CA VAL A 275 5.82 28.00 11.00
C VAL A 275 4.66 27.87 10.02
N LYS A 276 4.93 27.53 8.76
CA LYS A 276 3.91 27.33 7.71
C LYS A 276 2.99 26.15 8.05
N GLN A 277 3.55 24.98 8.39
CA GLN A 277 2.78 23.80 8.81
C GLN A 277 1.90 24.16 10.01
N ARG A 278 2.46 24.79 11.04
CA ARG A 278 1.72 25.17 12.25
C ARG A 278 0.55 26.12 11.98
N LEU A 279 0.67 27.03 11.02
CA LEU A 279 -0.42 27.91 10.58
C LEU A 279 -1.48 27.17 9.74
N MET A 280 -1.08 26.16 8.96
CA MET A 280 -1.98 25.32 8.15
C MET A 280 -2.73 24.27 8.98
N THR A 281 -2.23 23.90 10.17
CA THR A 281 -2.87 22.94 11.08
C THR A 281 -3.71 23.59 12.18
N ASP A 282 -3.60 24.91 12.39
CA ASP A 282 -4.36 25.63 13.41
C ASP A 282 -5.88 25.59 13.12
N PRO A 283 -6.74 25.39 14.15
CA PRO A 283 -8.18 25.51 14.01
C PRO A 283 -8.63 26.81 13.32
N MET A 284 -9.78 26.77 12.66
CA MET A 284 -10.39 27.93 12.01
C MET A 284 -11.51 28.54 12.85
N GLY A 285 -12.23 27.71 13.63
CA GLY A 285 -13.36 28.08 14.46
C GLY A 285 -14.65 28.33 13.68
N GLY A 286 -15.65 28.90 14.36
CA GLY A 286 -16.96 29.21 13.77
C GLY A 286 -17.67 27.97 13.23
N ALA A 287 -18.36 28.12 12.09
CA ALA A 287 -19.22 27.09 11.49
C ALA A 287 -18.51 25.80 11.02
N LEU A 288 -17.19 25.68 11.18
CA LEU A 288 -16.43 24.45 10.92
C LEU A 288 -16.32 23.55 12.17
N GLY A 289 -16.54 24.09 13.38
CA GLY A 289 -16.54 23.33 14.63
C GLY A 289 -15.19 22.74 15.05
N ASP A 290 -14.07 23.20 14.49
CA ASP A 290 -12.76 22.55 14.62
C ASP A 290 -11.88 23.03 15.79
N GLY A 291 -12.48 23.74 16.75
CA GLY A 291 -11.82 24.34 17.91
C GLY A 291 -11.49 25.82 17.73
N GLU A 292 -10.90 26.44 18.76
CA GLU A 292 -10.58 27.86 18.74
C GLU A 292 -9.30 28.19 17.94
N ARG A 293 -9.40 29.22 17.09
CA ARG A 293 -8.32 29.71 16.22
C ARG A 293 -7.24 30.43 17.03
N LYS A 294 -6.01 29.91 17.05
CA LYS A 294 -4.92 30.44 17.89
C LYS A 294 -4.01 31.44 17.16
N PHE A 295 -3.92 31.38 15.83
CA PHE A 295 -3.01 32.25 15.05
C PHE A 295 -3.76 33.14 14.04
N ARG A 296 -3.67 34.46 14.22
CA ARG A 296 -4.26 35.44 13.29
C ARG A 296 -3.37 35.61 12.06
N ARG A 297 -2.04 35.62 12.24
CA ARG A 297 -0.99 35.78 11.23
C ARG A 297 0.13 34.74 11.42
N TRP A 298 0.96 34.53 10.40
CA TRP A 298 2.12 33.63 10.47
C TRP A 298 3.17 34.03 11.53
N LYS A 299 3.29 35.34 11.81
CA LYS A 299 4.18 35.86 12.87
C LYS A 299 3.77 35.34 14.25
N ASP A 300 2.47 35.25 14.51
CA ASP A 300 1.91 34.79 15.78
C ASP A 300 2.27 33.31 16.01
N ALA A 301 2.16 32.48 14.95
CA ALA A 301 2.58 31.08 14.97
C ALA A 301 4.10 30.93 15.19
N ALA A 302 4.93 31.81 14.64
CA ALA A 302 6.37 31.82 14.89
C ALA A 302 6.71 32.16 16.35
N VAL A 303 6.07 33.21 16.91
CA VAL A 303 6.23 33.57 18.33
C VAL A 303 5.80 32.41 19.25
N ALA A 304 4.73 31.68 18.91
CA ALA A 304 4.32 30.48 19.66
C ALA A 304 5.34 29.34 19.60
N VAL A 305 5.91 29.02 18.42
CA VAL A 305 6.99 28.02 18.29
C VAL A 305 8.19 28.36 19.18
N TYR A 306 8.56 29.65 19.24
CA TYR A 306 9.65 30.10 20.11
C TYR A 306 9.29 30.05 21.60
N ARG A 307 8.08 30.48 21.99
CA ARG A 307 7.65 30.46 23.40
C ARG A 307 7.57 29.06 24.01
N GLU A 308 7.19 28.05 23.22
CA GLU A 308 7.01 26.69 23.73
C GLU A 308 8.30 25.88 23.85
N ARG A 309 9.26 26.05 22.91
CA ARG A 309 10.46 25.20 22.82
C ARG A 309 11.74 25.95 22.42
N GLY A 310 11.74 27.28 22.50
CA GLY A 310 12.87 28.13 22.13
C GLY A 310 13.33 27.91 20.68
N LEU A 311 14.62 28.13 20.43
CA LEU A 311 15.23 27.87 19.12
C LEU A 311 15.10 26.39 18.68
N LYS A 312 15.07 25.43 19.62
CA LYS A 312 14.91 24.00 19.32
C LYS A 312 13.54 23.68 18.70
N GLY A 313 12.51 24.51 18.96
CA GLY A 313 11.18 24.36 18.37
C GLY A 313 11.18 24.40 16.83
N TYR A 314 12.00 25.28 16.24
CA TYR A 314 12.09 25.47 14.78
C TYR A 314 12.77 24.32 14.03
N TRP A 315 13.37 23.36 14.72
CA TRP A 315 14.10 22.22 14.14
C TRP A 315 13.45 20.85 14.45
N ARG A 316 12.27 20.84 15.10
CA ARG A 316 11.54 19.60 15.46
C ARG A 316 11.07 18.85 14.22
N GLY A 317 11.84 17.82 13.84
CA GLY A 317 11.56 16.95 12.68
C GLY A 317 12.47 17.20 11.46
N PHE A 318 13.56 17.97 11.63
CA PHE A 318 14.49 18.30 10.54
C PHE A 318 15.12 17.07 9.88
N VAL A 319 15.68 16.15 10.67
CA VAL A 319 16.44 14.98 10.19
C VAL A 319 15.72 14.14 9.11
N PRO A 320 14.48 13.63 9.31
CA PRO A 320 13.80 12.86 8.26
C PRO A 320 13.44 13.71 7.03
N CYS A 321 13.27 15.03 7.16
CA CYS A 321 13.04 15.89 6.01
C CYS A 321 14.32 16.08 5.18
N PHE A 322 15.46 16.29 5.86
CA PHE A 322 16.79 16.41 5.28
C PHE A 322 17.23 15.10 4.59
N LEU A 323 17.07 13.94 5.24
CA LEU A 323 17.45 12.65 4.62
C LEU A 323 16.65 12.35 3.34
N ARG A 324 15.35 12.67 3.32
CA ARG A 324 14.49 12.55 2.11
C ARG A 324 14.87 13.53 0.99
N ALA A 325 15.37 14.72 1.34
CA ALA A 325 15.52 15.81 0.39
C ALA A 325 16.51 15.51 -0.74
N PHE A 326 17.61 14.80 -0.46
CA PHE A 326 18.61 14.45 -1.46
C PHE A 326 18.05 13.52 -2.57
N PRO A 327 17.59 12.29 -2.29
CA PRO A 327 17.18 11.35 -3.34
C PRO A 327 15.98 11.88 -4.15
N ALA A 328 15.00 12.47 -3.48
CA ALA A 328 13.78 12.97 -4.12
C ALA A 328 14.06 14.06 -5.16
N ASN A 329 14.98 14.99 -4.87
CA ASN A 329 15.26 16.13 -5.75
C ASN A 329 16.38 15.85 -6.76
N ALA A 330 17.36 15.00 -6.41
CA ALA A 330 18.35 14.52 -7.37
C ALA A 330 17.67 13.78 -8.54
N MET A 331 16.75 12.86 -8.25
CA MET A 331 16.01 12.11 -9.27
C MET A 331 15.01 13.00 -10.04
N ALA A 332 14.36 13.96 -9.37
CA ALA A 332 13.50 14.95 -10.02
C ALA A 332 14.24 15.77 -11.09
N LEU A 333 15.46 16.23 -10.79
CA LEU A 333 16.28 17.03 -11.70
C LEU A 333 16.91 16.19 -12.82
N VAL A 334 17.31 14.94 -12.52
CA VAL A 334 17.72 13.97 -13.55
C VAL A 334 16.57 13.66 -14.51
N ALA A 335 15.34 13.52 -14.03
CA ALA A 335 14.17 13.32 -14.89
C ALA A 335 13.80 14.57 -15.70
N PHE A 336 13.78 15.74 -15.07
CA PHE A 336 13.55 17.03 -15.75
C PHE A 336 14.55 17.24 -16.89
N GLU A 337 15.84 17.15 -16.60
CA GLU A 337 16.87 17.32 -17.64
C GLU A 337 16.96 16.11 -18.58
N GLY A 338 16.56 14.91 -18.16
CA GLY A 338 16.40 13.75 -19.02
C GLY A 338 15.34 13.97 -20.11
N VAL A 339 14.22 14.62 -19.78
CA VAL A 339 13.19 15.00 -20.76
C VAL A 339 13.62 16.20 -21.60
N MET A 340 14.22 17.23 -20.98
CA MET A 340 14.72 18.40 -21.71
C MET A 340 15.87 18.04 -22.69
N ARG A 341 16.71 17.05 -22.37
CA ARG A 341 17.77 16.53 -23.24
C ARG A 341 17.27 15.45 -24.20
N GLY A 342 16.41 14.53 -23.76
CA GLY A 342 15.85 13.46 -24.60
C GLY A 342 14.94 13.97 -25.72
N THR A 343 14.33 15.16 -25.55
CA THR A 343 13.65 15.89 -26.64
C THR A 343 14.61 16.68 -27.56
N THR A 344 15.90 16.31 -27.55
CA THR A 344 16.96 16.72 -28.48
C THR A 344 17.79 15.48 -28.87
N THR A 345 17.38 14.82 -29.95
CA THR A 345 18.05 13.62 -30.47
C THR A 345 19.42 13.93 -31.09
N PRO A 346 20.44 13.07 -30.90
CA PRO A 346 21.73 13.20 -31.58
C PRO A 346 21.62 12.90 -33.09
N CYS A 347 22.59 13.37 -33.88
CA CYS A 347 22.63 13.19 -35.34
C CYS A 347 23.57 12.04 -35.76
N ASN A 348 23.31 11.45 -36.93
CA ASN A 348 24.00 10.27 -37.46
C ASN A 348 25.29 10.66 -38.25
N PRO A 349 26.40 9.90 -38.18
CA PRO A 349 27.69 10.36 -38.71
C PRO A 349 27.87 10.01 -40.20
N ARG A 350 27.46 10.91 -41.11
CA ARG A 350 27.76 10.77 -42.57
C ARG A 350 28.29 12.01 -43.28
N CYS A 351 28.58 13.10 -42.57
CA CYS A 351 29.31 14.26 -43.12
C CYS A 351 30.74 14.30 -42.53
N LYS A 352 31.64 13.48 -43.08
CA LYS A 352 33.07 13.46 -42.71
C LYS A 352 33.93 13.46 -43.97
N LEU A 353 33.97 14.60 -44.64
CA LEU A 353 34.79 14.91 -45.81
C LEU A 353 34.93 16.45 -45.90
N ILE A 354 36.00 16.93 -46.55
CA ILE A 354 36.39 18.35 -46.71
C ILE A 354 37.12 18.95 -45.47
N PHE A 355 38.44 18.71 -45.45
CA PHE A 355 39.54 19.35 -44.69
C PHE A 355 39.63 19.19 -43.14
N PRO A 356 40.83 19.35 -42.52
CA PRO A 356 41.18 18.66 -41.26
C PRO A 356 41.67 19.58 -40.11
N THR A 357 42.09 18.93 -39.01
CA THR A 357 42.94 19.43 -37.90
C THR A 357 42.50 20.69 -37.14
N LEU A 358 41.83 20.50 -36.01
CA LEU A 358 42.20 21.13 -34.71
C LEU A 358 41.64 20.32 -33.52
N GLU A 359 42.05 20.66 -32.30
CA GLU A 359 41.85 19.84 -31.08
C GLU A 359 40.44 19.88 -30.43
N PRO A 360 40.07 18.87 -29.62
CA PRO A 360 38.74 18.75 -29.02
C PRO A 360 38.53 19.67 -27.80
N GLY A 361 38.13 20.92 -28.05
CA GLY A 361 38.15 21.99 -27.02
C GLY A 361 36.87 22.78 -26.70
N LEU A 362 35.68 22.47 -27.25
CA LEU A 362 34.45 23.23 -26.88
C LEU A 362 33.13 22.48 -27.11
N ALA A 363 32.22 22.52 -26.12
CA ALA A 363 30.86 21.97 -26.21
C ALA A 363 29.85 22.71 -25.29
N THR A 364 29.75 24.03 -25.43
CA THR A 364 28.83 24.89 -24.67
C THR A 364 27.36 24.61 -25.02
N MET A 365 26.43 24.76 -24.08
CA MET A 365 25.01 24.42 -24.30
C MET A 365 24.21 25.48 -25.09
N ALA A 366 23.16 24.99 -25.75
CA ALA A 366 21.96 25.70 -26.19
C ALA A 366 22.10 26.74 -27.34
N ALA A 367 21.91 26.26 -28.57
CA ALA A 367 21.43 27.06 -29.70
C ALA A 367 20.14 26.43 -30.27
N ALA A 368 19.09 27.24 -30.49
CA ALA A 368 17.79 26.74 -30.95
C ALA A 368 17.75 26.52 -32.47
N ARG A 369 17.34 25.33 -32.94
CA ARG A 369 17.02 25.04 -34.36
C ARG A 369 15.73 24.21 -34.51
N HIS A 370 15.30 24.05 -35.76
CA HIS A 370 13.88 23.85 -36.12
C HIS A 370 13.38 22.39 -36.12
N MET A 371 12.06 22.24 -36.07
CA MET A 371 11.34 20.95 -35.93
C MET A 371 11.18 20.18 -37.25
N ARG A 372 11.02 18.84 -37.17
CA ARG A 372 9.98 18.13 -37.93
C ARG A 372 9.40 16.91 -37.18
N ARG A 373 8.09 16.73 -37.39
CA ARG A 373 7.12 15.69 -36.95
C ARG A 373 7.58 14.58 -35.99
N THR A 374 6.89 14.48 -34.84
CA THR A 374 6.83 13.33 -33.94
C THR A 374 5.97 12.18 -34.49
N SER A 375 6.20 10.96 -34.01
CA SER A 375 5.43 9.76 -34.38
C SER A 375 3.98 9.80 -33.85
N PRO A 376 2.98 9.35 -34.62
CA PRO A 376 1.59 9.26 -34.15
C PRO A 376 1.42 8.27 -32.99
N ILE A 377 2.29 7.25 -32.88
CA ILE A 377 2.23 6.23 -31.79
C ILE A 377 2.39 6.90 -30.42
N THR A 378 3.24 7.92 -30.31
CA THR A 378 3.47 8.65 -29.05
C THR A 378 2.25 9.49 -28.64
N LEU A 379 1.50 10.01 -29.61
CA LEU A 379 0.23 10.71 -29.36
C LEU A 379 -0.90 9.71 -29.03
N LEU A 380 -0.94 8.56 -29.71
CA LEU A 380 -1.90 7.49 -29.42
C LEU A 380 -1.73 6.95 -28.00
N LEU A 381 -0.50 6.69 -27.57
CA LEU A 381 -0.22 6.19 -26.21
C LEU A 381 -0.60 7.23 -25.14
N ALA A 382 -0.30 8.51 -25.38
CA ALA A 382 -0.72 9.60 -24.48
C ALA A 382 -2.25 9.76 -24.44
N ALA A 383 -2.93 9.60 -25.58
CA ALA A 383 -4.40 9.64 -25.67
C ALA A 383 -5.06 8.45 -24.97
N LEU A 384 -4.52 7.23 -25.13
CA LEU A 384 -5.02 6.03 -24.44
C LEU A 384 -4.88 6.13 -22.93
N LEU A 385 -3.74 6.62 -22.43
CA LEU A 385 -3.53 6.87 -21.00
C LEU A 385 -4.45 7.97 -20.46
N ALA A 386 -4.68 9.04 -21.22
CA ALA A 386 -5.64 10.09 -20.86
C ALA A 386 -7.10 9.61 -20.88
N PHE A 387 -7.46 8.74 -21.84
CA PHE A 387 -8.80 8.19 -22.00
C PHE A 387 -9.14 7.20 -20.88
N GLY A 388 -8.25 6.25 -20.56
CA GLY A 388 -8.42 5.33 -19.43
C GLY A 388 -8.55 6.07 -18.09
N PHE A 389 -7.81 7.16 -17.92
CA PHE A 389 -7.93 8.06 -16.76
C PHE A 389 -9.28 8.80 -16.74
N LEU A 390 -9.82 9.20 -17.90
CA LEU A 390 -11.15 9.83 -18.01
C LEU A 390 -12.27 8.84 -17.67
N CYS A 391 -12.22 7.61 -18.19
CA CYS A 391 -13.19 6.56 -17.87
C CYS A 391 -13.21 6.23 -16.38
N PHE A 392 -12.05 6.18 -15.72
CA PHE A 392 -11.95 5.99 -14.27
C PHE A 392 -12.56 7.16 -13.48
N LEU A 393 -12.37 8.41 -13.92
CA LEU A 393 -12.95 9.59 -13.27
C LEU A 393 -14.45 9.79 -13.53
N LEU A 394 -14.99 9.25 -14.63
CA LEU A 394 -16.39 9.37 -15.03
C LEU A 394 -17.23 8.12 -14.70
N SER A 395 -16.62 7.08 -14.13
CA SER A 395 -17.34 5.91 -13.63
C SER A 395 -18.22 6.32 -12.44
N PRO A 396 -19.55 6.15 -12.48
CA PRO A 396 -20.43 6.60 -11.40
C PRO A 396 -20.25 5.74 -10.14
N SER A 397 -19.95 6.37 -9.01
CA SER A 397 -20.09 5.74 -7.70
C SER A 397 -21.57 5.43 -7.42
N PRO A 398 -21.92 4.24 -6.90
CA PRO A 398 -23.32 3.88 -6.64
C PRO A 398 -23.94 4.82 -5.58
N PRO A 399 -25.17 5.34 -5.81
CA PRO A 399 -25.82 6.23 -4.87
C PRO A 399 -26.48 5.46 -3.71
N ALA A 400 -25.98 5.64 -2.49
CA ALA A 400 -26.67 5.20 -1.28
C ALA A 400 -27.74 6.23 -0.88
N ALA A 401 -29.01 5.92 -1.15
CA ALA A 401 -30.15 6.74 -0.76
C ALA A 401 -31.25 5.88 -0.11
N ASN A 402 -31.84 6.41 0.97
CA ASN A 402 -33.14 6.06 1.53
C ASN A 402 -33.40 4.57 1.88
N ALA A 403 -32.90 4.14 3.04
CA ALA A 403 -33.42 2.97 3.77
C ALA A 403 -33.85 3.39 5.19
N ALA A 404 -34.96 4.13 5.30
CA ALA A 404 -35.40 4.76 6.54
C ALA A 404 -36.94 4.84 6.68
N ALA A 405 -37.66 3.75 6.34
CA ALA A 405 -39.12 3.63 6.53
C ALA A 405 -39.65 2.18 6.44
N ALA A 406 -39.18 1.24 7.29
CA ALA A 406 -39.77 -0.10 7.41
C ALA A 406 -39.33 -0.87 8.68
N ALA A 407 -39.85 -0.50 9.86
CA ALA A 407 -39.82 -1.35 11.06
C ALA A 407 -40.90 -0.88 12.04
N GLY A 408 -41.87 -1.72 12.36
CA GLY A 408 -42.96 -1.40 13.27
C GLY A 408 -43.24 -2.54 14.26
N ASN A 409 -43.28 -2.19 15.55
CA ASN A 409 -43.86 -2.91 16.68
C ASN A 409 -43.72 -4.45 16.74
N THR A 410 -42.71 -4.93 17.45
CA THR A 410 -42.71 -6.23 18.16
C THR A 410 -41.94 -6.11 19.50
N PRO A 411 -42.13 -7.03 20.47
CA PRO A 411 -41.58 -6.91 21.83
C PRO A 411 -40.04 -7.05 21.97
N PRO A 412 -39.45 -6.79 23.15
CA PRO A 412 -38.00 -6.62 23.32
C PRO A 412 -37.26 -7.94 23.60
N ASP A 413 -37.02 -8.73 22.55
CA ASP A 413 -35.93 -9.70 22.56
C ASP A 413 -34.57 -8.97 22.41
N LEU A 414 -33.50 -9.60 22.90
CA LEU A 414 -32.16 -9.00 23.04
C LEU A 414 -31.66 -8.40 21.71
N ASP A 415 -31.35 -7.10 21.71
CA ASP A 415 -30.95 -6.37 20.51
C ASP A 415 -29.67 -6.97 19.90
N SER A 416 -29.82 -7.69 18.78
CA SER A 416 -28.70 -8.29 18.06
C SER A 416 -27.73 -7.26 17.46
N SER A 417 -28.07 -5.97 17.44
CA SER A 417 -27.13 -4.88 17.15
C SER A 417 -26.17 -4.60 18.31
N GLN A 418 -26.56 -4.97 19.54
CA GLN A 418 -25.76 -4.79 20.76
C GLN A 418 -24.77 -5.94 20.94
N ILE A 419 -25.19 -7.21 20.76
CA ILE A 419 -24.28 -8.37 20.73
C ILE A 419 -23.23 -8.18 19.63
N ARG A 420 -23.66 -7.83 18.41
CA ARG A 420 -22.75 -7.53 17.29
C ARG A 420 -21.76 -6.38 17.57
N ARG A 421 -22.03 -5.45 18.50
CA ARG A 421 -21.08 -4.38 18.86
C ARG A 421 -19.96 -4.83 19.79
N GLU A 422 -20.12 -5.95 20.48
CA GLU A 422 -19.09 -6.45 21.40
C GLU A 422 -18.08 -7.36 20.69
N ASP A 423 -18.47 -7.97 19.54
CA ASP A 423 -17.60 -8.82 18.72
C ASP A 423 -17.12 -8.21 17.39
N ALA A 424 -17.82 -7.22 16.82
CA ALA A 424 -17.48 -6.69 15.48
C ALA A 424 -16.05 -6.12 15.45
N ALA A 425 -15.14 -6.88 14.84
CA ALA A 425 -13.71 -6.61 14.87
C ALA A 425 -13.36 -5.20 14.34
N GLU A 426 -12.96 -4.30 15.23
CA GLU A 426 -12.65 -2.90 14.88
C GLU A 426 -11.49 -2.78 13.86
N HIS A 427 -10.65 -3.81 13.72
CA HIS A 427 -9.90 -4.15 12.49
C HIS A 427 -9.44 -5.64 12.49
N PRO A 428 -9.05 -6.26 11.34
CA PRO A 428 -9.42 -7.63 10.99
C PRO A 428 -8.26 -8.64 11.14
N LEU A 429 -7.42 -8.43 12.15
CA LEU A 429 -6.32 -9.32 12.54
C LEU A 429 -6.34 -9.47 14.07
N SER A 430 -7.55 -9.69 14.58
CA SER A 430 -7.88 -9.61 16.01
C SER A 430 -8.58 -10.88 16.47
N PRO A 431 -7.81 -11.94 16.75
CA PRO A 431 -8.24 -13.01 17.62
C PRO A 431 -7.93 -12.65 19.10
N PRO A 432 -8.38 -13.46 20.09
CA PRO A 432 -8.95 -12.97 21.36
C PRO A 432 -7.95 -12.68 22.49
N THR A 433 -6.74 -12.19 22.16
CA THR A 433 -5.65 -11.93 23.13
C THR A 433 -5.04 -10.53 22.99
N LYS A 434 -5.87 -9.49 22.82
CA LYS A 434 -5.43 -8.08 22.85
C LYS A 434 -6.24 -7.21 23.81
N PRO A 435 -5.63 -6.19 24.44
CA PRO A 435 -6.24 -5.48 25.55
C PRO A 435 -7.38 -4.56 25.11
N PHE A 436 -8.37 -4.44 25.97
CA PHE A 436 -9.46 -3.46 25.95
C PHE A 436 -9.05 -2.09 25.40
N LEU A 437 -9.72 -1.65 24.34
CA LEU A 437 -9.62 -0.30 23.77
C LEU A 437 -11.00 0.38 23.57
N LYS A 438 -12.01 0.03 24.39
CA LYS A 438 -13.07 1.03 24.65
C LYS A 438 -12.38 2.28 25.21
N SER A 439 -12.89 3.47 24.91
CA SER A 439 -12.24 4.75 25.25
C SER A 439 -11.80 4.77 26.73
N GLN A 440 -10.48 4.71 26.95
CA GLN A 440 -9.88 4.53 28.27
C GLN A 440 -10.40 5.62 29.21
N ALA A 441 -11.23 5.21 30.18
CA ALA A 441 -12.06 6.13 30.94
C ALA A 441 -11.18 7.20 31.62
N VAL A 442 -11.48 8.47 31.39
CA VAL A 442 -10.73 9.55 32.03
C VAL A 442 -11.25 9.68 33.46
N ARG A 443 -10.36 9.56 34.44
CA ARG A 443 -10.66 9.82 35.85
C ARG A 443 -11.04 11.29 36.04
N GLU A 444 -11.72 11.58 37.14
CA GLU A 444 -12.06 12.96 37.52
C GLU A 444 -10.81 13.87 37.69
N ASP A 445 -9.64 13.27 37.95
CA ASP A 445 -8.32 13.92 38.00
C ASP A 445 -7.71 14.24 36.61
N GLY A 446 -8.41 13.93 35.52
CA GLY A 446 -7.96 14.17 34.13
C GLY A 446 -6.98 13.13 33.57
N HIS A 447 -6.57 12.12 34.34
CA HIS A 447 -5.68 11.06 33.87
C HIS A 447 -6.46 9.88 33.28
N ALA A 448 -5.81 9.11 32.41
CA ALA A 448 -6.38 7.86 31.92
C ALA A 448 -6.47 6.84 33.06
N ALA A 449 -7.65 6.26 33.30
CA ALA A 449 -7.83 5.14 34.21
C ALA A 449 -7.01 3.93 33.74
N ALA A 450 -6.73 2.99 34.65
CA ALA A 450 -6.14 1.72 34.28
C ALA A 450 -7.03 1.00 33.24
N PRO A 451 -6.45 0.21 32.31
CA PRO A 451 -7.21 -0.76 31.55
C PRO A 451 -8.03 -1.64 32.52
N PRO A 452 -9.29 -1.96 32.21
CA PRO A 452 -10.08 -2.82 33.08
C PRO A 452 -9.49 -4.24 33.12
N VAL A 453 -9.72 -4.92 34.24
CA VAL A 453 -9.51 -6.36 34.33
C VAL A 453 -10.78 -7.04 33.88
N GLU A 454 -10.72 -7.72 32.73
CA GLU A 454 -11.82 -8.53 32.22
C GLU A 454 -11.69 -9.94 32.80
N HIS A 455 -12.73 -10.39 33.51
CA HIS A 455 -12.77 -11.71 34.15
C HIS A 455 -13.66 -12.63 33.31
N TYR A 456 -13.11 -13.77 32.87
CA TYR A 456 -13.82 -14.79 32.12
C TYR A 456 -13.94 -16.06 32.96
N ASP A 457 -15.15 -16.44 33.34
CA ASP A 457 -15.40 -17.73 33.97
C ASP A 457 -15.62 -18.80 32.89
N LEU A 458 -14.55 -19.52 32.55
CA LEU A 458 -14.61 -20.57 31.53
C LEU A 458 -15.43 -21.79 31.99
N ASN A 459 -15.69 -21.95 33.29
CA ASN A 459 -16.53 -23.03 33.82
C ASN A 459 -18.03 -22.78 33.59
N ALA A 460 -18.42 -21.54 33.26
CA ALA A 460 -19.77 -21.16 32.91
C ALA A 460 -20.08 -21.27 31.41
N LEU A 461 -19.09 -21.63 30.58
CA LEU A 461 -19.31 -21.95 29.17
C LEU A 461 -20.13 -23.23 29.04
N THR A 462 -21.12 -23.19 28.16
CA THR A 462 -21.90 -24.38 27.79
C THR A 462 -21.60 -24.75 26.35
N SER A 463 -21.42 -26.04 26.11
CA SER A 463 -21.24 -26.67 24.82
C SER A 463 -22.23 -27.84 24.74
N THR A 464 -23.37 -27.66 24.08
CA THR A 464 -24.53 -28.57 24.19
C THR A 464 -25.28 -28.84 22.87
N SER A 465 -26.16 -29.84 22.88
CA SER A 465 -27.01 -30.28 21.75
C SER A 465 -28.02 -29.27 21.19
N ASP A 466 -28.08 -28.05 21.72
CA ASP A 466 -29.04 -27.01 21.33
C ASP A 466 -28.32 -25.65 21.14
N ALA A 467 -27.07 -25.73 20.66
CA ALA A 467 -26.11 -24.64 20.56
C ALA A 467 -26.69 -23.35 19.94
N ALA A 468 -27.40 -23.48 18.82
CA ALA A 468 -27.99 -22.36 18.10
C ALA A 468 -29.05 -21.61 18.92
N ARG A 469 -29.89 -22.32 19.70
CA ARG A 469 -30.95 -21.71 20.53
C ARG A 469 -30.38 -21.02 21.77
N LYS A 470 -29.26 -21.53 22.29
CA LYS A 470 -28.58 -20.99 23.48
C LYS A 470 -27.61 -19.85 23.20
N GLY A 471 -27.36 -19.53 21.93
CA GLY A 471 -26.37 -18.52 21.56
C GLY A 471 -24.92 -18.99 21.71
N GLU A 472 -24.69 -20.31 21.72
CA GLU A 472 -23.35 -20.89 21.81
C GLU A 472 -22.51 -20.50 20.58
N ARG A 473 -21.24 -20.13 20.80
CA ARG A 473 -20.39 -19.54 19.74
C ARG A 473 -19.50 -20.57 19.09
N VAL A 474 -19.39 -20.49 17.78
CA VAL A 474 -18.70 -21.47 16.92
C VAL A 474 -17.52 -20.80 16.23
N LEU A 475 -16.36 -21.46 16.26
CA LEU A 475 -15.14 -21.01 15.62
C LEU A 475 -14.78 -21.96 14.47
N ILE A 476 -14.99 -21.53 13.22
CA ILE A 476 -14.63 -22.30 12.03
C ILE A 476 -13.15 -22.06 11.71
N LEU A 477 -12.32 -23.12 11.65
CA LEU A 477 -10.88 -23.02 11.46
C LEU A 477 -10.38 -23.76 10.21
N THR A 478 -9.68 -23.02 9.35
CA THR A 478 -9.32 -23.48 7.99
C THR A 478 -7.86 -23.17 7.65
N PRO A 479 -7.01 -24.20 7.54
CA PRO A 479 -5.76 -24.12 6.77
C PRO A 479 -6.11 -23.92 5.30
N LEU A 480 -5.63 -22.83 4.69
CA LEU A 480 -6.03 -22.41 3.34
C LEU A 480 -4.80 -22.32 2.44
N ALA A 481 -4.51 -23.39 1.67
CA ALA A 481 -3.40 -23.43 0.72
C ALA A 481 -3.78 -22.88 -0.67
N ARG A 482 -5.00 -23.18 -1.12
CA ARG A 482 -5.65 -22.70 -2.36
C ARG A 482 -7.05 -22.21 -2.00
N PHE A 483 -7.58 -21.22 -2.71
CA PHE A 483 -8.95 -20.74 -2.49
C PHE A 483 -9.88 -21.26 -3.58
N TYR A 484 -10.96 -21.91 -3.16
CA TYR A 484 -12.08 -22.33 -3.98
C TYR A 484 -13.28 -21.42 -3.65
N GLN A 485 -14.03 -20.97 -4.66
CA GLN A 485 -15.18 -20.10 -4.42
C GLN A 485 -16.32 -20.91 -3.79
N GLU A 486 -16.47 -22.15 -4.25
CA GLU A 486 -17.43 -23.15 -3.81
C GLU A 486 -17.28 -23.45 -2.30
N TYR A 487 -16.05 -23.42 -1.77
CA TYR A 487 -15.78 -23.50 -0.32
C TYR A 487 -16.38 -22.31 0.44
N TRP A 488 -16.16 -21.08 -0.05
CA TRP A 488 -16.69 -19.88 0.60
C TRP A 488 -18.21 -19.82 0.52
N ASP A 489 -18.78 -20.19 -0.63
CA ASP A 489 -20.23 -20.24 -0.84
C ASP A 489 -20.87 -21.30 0.07
N ASN A 490 -20.22 -22.45 0.27
CA ASN A 490 -20.62 -23.49 1.22
C ASN A 490 -20.61 -22.99 2.68
N VAL A 491 -19.57 -22.24 3.10
CA VAL A 491 -19.51 -21.65 4.46
C VAL A 491 -20.56 -20.54 4.65
N VAL A 492 -20.87 -19.75 3.60
CA VAL A 492 -21.92 -18.72 3.63
C VAL A 492 -23.34 -19.31 3.54
N ALA A 493 -23.49 -20.55 3.08
CA ALA A 493 -24.77 -21.28 3.05
C ALA A 493 -25.12 -21.96 4.39
N LEU A 494 -24.27 -21.88 5.41
CA LEU A 494 -24.54 -22.47 6.73
C LEU A 494 -25.70 -21.75 7.44
N SER A 495 -26.70 -22.51 7.85
CA SER A 495 -27.93 -22.01 8.49
C SER A 495 -27.78 -21.64 9.96
N TYR A 496 -26.60 -21.85 10.55
CA TYR A 496 -26.30 -21.44 11.93
C TYR A 496 -26.12 -19.91 11.97
N PRO A 497 -26.62 -19.18 12.98
CA PRO A 497 -26.59 -17.71 12.97
C PRO A 497 -25.16 -17.16 12.78
N HIS A 498 -24.91 -16.43 11.69
CA HIS A 498 -23.56 -15.92 11.36
C HIS A 498 -23.00 -15.00 12.45
N GLU A 499 -23.85 -14.29 13.20
CA GLU A 499 -23.49 -13.49 14.37
C GLU A 499 -22.94 -14.29 15.57
N LEU A 500 -23.01 -15.62 15.54
CA LEU A 500 -22.40 -16.54 16.51
C LEU A 500 -21.18 -17.28 15.93
N ILE A 501 -20.90 -17.11 14.64
CA ILE A 501 -19.78 -17.74 13.92
C ILE A 501 -18.61 -16.76 13.83
N SER A 502 -17.44 -17.18 14.32
CA SER A 502 -16.15 -16.58 13.96
C SER A 502 -15.40 -17.49 13.00
N VAL A 503 -14.70 -16.92 12.00
CA VAL A 503 -13.97 -17.70 11.00
C VAL A 503 -12.47 -17.36 11.03
N GLY A 504 -11.64 -18.37 11.24
CA GLY A 504 -10.18 -18.27 11.31
C GLY A 504 -9.50 -18.98 10.14
N PHE A 505 -8.67 -18.26 9.40
CA PHE A 505 -7.86 -18.80 8.31
C PHE A 505 -6.37 -18.77 8.65
N ILE A 506 -5.60 -19.75 8.19
CA ILE A 506 -4.13 -19.66 8.15
C ILE A 506 -3.58 -19.98 6.76
N ILE A 507 -2.79 -19.07 6.21
CA ILE A 507 -2.40 -19.09 4.79
C ILE A 507 -0.86 -19.08 4.65
N PRO A 508 -0.26 -19.97 3.82
CA PRO A 508 1.18 -20.00 3.57
C PRO A 508 1.67 -18.75 2.83
N LYS A 509 2.96 -18.42 3.00
CA LYS A 509 3.63 -17.32 2.28
C LYS A 509 4.12 -17.68 0.87
N THR A 510 3.52 -18.70 0.24
CA THR A 510 3.83 -19.16 -1.12
C THR A 510 3.17 -18.29 -2.20
N LYS A 511 3.53 -18.49 -3.48
CA LYS A 511 2.85 -17.87 -4.63
C LYS A 511 1.34 -18.14 -4.60
N ASP A 512 0.96 -19.40 -4.42
CA ASP A 512 -0.43 -19.85 -4.42
C ASP A 512 -1.17 -19.32 -3.17
N GLY A 513 -0.53 -19.35 -2.00
CA GLY A 513 -1.05 -18.74 -0.78
C GLY A 513 -1.19 -17.21 -0.84
N ASN A 514 -0.47 -16.51 -1.73
CA ASN A 514 -0.70 -15.08 -2.00
C ASN A 514 -1.93 -14.86 -2.89
N ALA A 515 -2.19 -15.76 -3.86
CA ALA A 515 -3.41 -15.71 -4.67
C ALA A 515 -4.65 -16.09 -3.84
N ALA A 516 -4.55 -17.13 -3.01
CA ALA A 516 -5.60 -17.57 -2.10
C ALA A 516 -5.99 -16.46 -1.10
N LEU A 517 -5.02 -15.75 -0.53
CA LEU A 517 -5.28 -14.56 0.31
C LEU A 517 -6.06 -13.48 -0.45
N ALA A 518 -5.65 -13.13 -1.66
CA ALA A 518 -6.29 -12.05 -2.42
C ALA A 518 -7.74 -12.40 -2.83
N ALA A 519 -7.99 -13.67 -3.17
CA ALA A 519 -9.34 -14.16 -3.46
C ALA A 519 -10.22 -14.22 -2.19
N LEU A 520 -9.68 -14.72 -1.08
CA LEU A 520 -10.36 -14.72 0.21
C LEU A 520 -10.69 -13.29 0.70
N GLU A 521 -9.74 -12.36 0.66
CA GLU A 521 -9.98 -10.95 1.03
C GLU A 521 -11.09 -10.31 0.18
N HIS A 522 -11.19 -10.66 -1.10
CA HIS A 522 -12.28 -10.23 -1.97
C HIS A 522 -13.62 -10.85 -1.55
N ALA A 523 -13.68 -12.17 -1.31
CA ALA A 523 -14.89 -12.87 -0.89
C ALA A 523 -15.41 -12.37 0.47
N ILE A 524 -14.54 -12.25 1.48
CA ILE A 524 -14.84 -11.62 2.77
C ILE A 524 -15.35 -10.19 2.56
N SER A 525 -14.73 -9.41 1.67
CA SER A 525 -15.16 -8.04 1.40
C SER A 525 -16.56 -7.95 0.78
N VAL A 526 -17.06 -8.98 0.11
CA VAL A 526 -18.46 -9.02 -0.35
C VAL A 526 -19.37 -9.25 0.86
N THR A 527 -19.21 -10.36 1.58
CA THR A 527 -20.07 -10.74 2.71
C THR A 527 -20.06 -9.70 3.84
N GLN A 528 -18.88 -9.24 4.27
CA GLN A 528 -18.75 -8.31 5.41
C GLN A 528 -19.15 -6.85 5.11
N ASN A 529 -19.33 -6.48 3.84
CA ASN A 529 -19.98 -5.20 3.49
C ASN A 529 -21.48 -5.36 3.17
N GLY A 530 -21.98 -6.60 3.02
CA GLY A 530 -23.38 -6.94 2.75
C GLY A 530 -24.34 -6.70 3.93
N PRO A 531 -25.58 -7.21 3.85
CA PRO A 531 -26.59 -7.11 4.91
C PRO A 531 -26.06 -7.58 6.28
N VAL A 532 -26.42 -6.88 7.36
CA VAL A 532 -25.85 -7.13 8.70
C VAL A 532 -26.16 -8.54 9.24
N ALA A 533 -27.29 -9.12 8.83
CA ALA A 533 -27.69 -10.48 9.19
C ALA A 533 -26.81 -11.58 8.55
N GLU A 534 -26.19 -11.29 7.40
CA GLU A 534 -25.36 -12.25 6.63
C GLU A 534 -23.89 -12.24 7.07
N ARG A 535 -23.51 -11.38 8.02
CA ARG A 535 -22.11 -11.17 8.44
C ARG A 535 -21.71 -12.12 9.57
N PHE A 536 -20.58 -12.81 9.38
CA PHE A 536 -19.89 -13.52 10.45
C PHE A 536 -19.46 -12.54 11.57
N ALA A 537 -19.54 -12.98 12.83
CA ALA A 537 -19.21 -12.19 14.02
C ALA A 537 -17.80 -11.59 13.95
N SER A 538 -16.82 -12.41 13.57
CA SER A 538 -15.45 -11.98 13.28
C SER A 538 -14.82 -12.84 12.19
N VAL A 539 -13.85 -12.27 11.46
CA VAL A 539 -13.00 -13.03 10.54
C VAL A 539 -11.55 -12.67 10.79
N SER A 540 -10.69 -13.67 10.94
CA SER A 540 -9.26 -13.52 11.25
C SER A 540 -8.40 -14.28 10.23
N ILE A 541 -7.40 -13.61 9.66
CA ILE A 541 -6.51 -14.20 8.65
C ILE A 541 -5.06 -14.20 9.15
N LEU A 542 -4.55 -15.38 9.49
CA LEU A 542 -3.16 -15.59 9.87
C LEU A 542 -2.28 -15.91 8.66
N ARG A 543 -0.99 -15.57 8.76
CA ARG A 543 0.00 -15.74 7.69
C ARG A 543 1.22 -16.49 8.22
N GLN A 544 1.31 -17.79 7.91
CA GLN A 544 2.34 -18.73 8.41
C GLN A 544 3.73 -18.09 8.38
N ASP A 545 4.44 -18.12 9.51
CA ASP A 545 5.76 -17.49 9.70
C ASP A 545 6.94 -18.45 9.46
N PHE A 546 6.70 -19.75 9.47
CA PHE A 546 7.56 -20.78 8.87
C PHE A 546 7.29 -20.95 7.36
N GLU A 547 8.22 -21.61 6.67
CA GLU A 547 8.08 -22.00 5.25
C GLU A 547 7.57 -23.46 5.15
N PRO A 548 6.67 -23.79 4.21
CA PRO A 548 6.27 -25.18 3.98
C PRO A 548 7.45 -26.02 3.46
N PRO A 549 7.63 -27.27 3.94
CA PRO A 549 8.77 -28.11 3.55
C PRO A 549 8.71 -28.60 2.09
N LEU A 550 7.52 -28.59 1.48
CA LEU A 550 7.31 -28.94 0.08
C LEU A 550 6.95 -27.68 -0.73
N GLN A 551 7.75 -27.36 -1.76
CA GLN A 551 7.46 -26.24 -2.66
C GLN A 551 6.43 -26.59 -3.74
N SER A 552 6.33 -27.86 -4.14
CA SER A 552 5.25 -28.34 -5.01
C SER A 552 3.96 -28.57 -4.21
N GLN A 553 2.82 -28.40 -4.88
CA GLN A 553 1.48 -28.75 -4.42
C GLN A 553 0.84 -29.83 -5.32
N ASP A 554 1.64 -30.53 -6.12
CA ASP A 554 1.19 -31.61 -6.99
C ASP A 554 0.87 -32.85 -6.14
N GLU A 555 -0.33 -33.42 -6.31
CA GLU A 555 -0.82 -34.59 -5.56
C GLU A 555 0.25 -35.69 -5.42
N LYS A 556 0.84 -36.12 -6.55
CA LYS A 556 1.85 -37.19 -6.61
C LYS A 556 3.14 -36.91 -5.82
N GLU A 557 3.51 -35.64 -5.66
CA GLU A 557 4.66 -35.24 -4.84
C GLU A 557 4.28 -35.15 -3.35
N ARG A 558 3.06 -34.65 -3.05
CA ARG A 558 2.53 -34.62 -1.68
C ARG A 558 2.34 -36.03 -1.09
N HIS A 559 1.96 -37.02 -1.91
CA HIS A 559 1.67 -38.40 -1.50
C HIS A 559 2.88 -39.36 -1.51
N LYS A 560 4.12 -38.88 -1.65
CA LYS A 560 5.30 -39.72 -1.42
C LYS A 560 5.52 -39.95 0.08
N LEU A 561 5.82 -41.18 0.48
CA LEU A 561 6.03 -41.56 1.89
C LEU A 561 7.14 -40.72 2.55
N GLU A 562 8.27 -40.52 1.86
CA GLU A 562 9.40 -39.67 2.28
C GLU A 562 8.99 -38.23 2.65
N ASN A 563 7.94 -37.70 2.01
CA ASN A 563 7.48 -36.33 2.17
C ASN A 563 6.42 -36.16 3.27
N GLN A 564 5.78 -37.27 3.72
CA GLN A 564 4.60 -37.20 4.59
C GLN A 564 4.91 -36.69 6.00
N LYS A 565 6.03 -37.09 6.64
CA LYS A 565 6.38 -36.65 8.01
C LYS A 565 6.47 -35.14 8.09
N ALA A 566 7.40 -34.54 7.34
CA ALA A 566 7.59 -33.09 7.33
C ALA A 566 6.32 -32.34 6.89
N ARG A 567 5.57 -32.86 5.91
CA ARG A 567 4.29 -32.26 5.49
C ARG A 567 3.28 -32.22 6.63
N ARG A 568 3.01 -33.35 7.31
CA ARG A 568 2.03 -33.42 8.40
C ARG A 568 2.49 -32.62 9.63
N GLU A 569 3.78 -32.62 9.96
CA GLU A 569 4.34 -31.74 11.00
C GLU A 569 4.09 -30.25 10.71
N SER A 570 4.32 -29.82 9.46
CA SER A 570 4.06 -28.43 9.02
C SER A 570 2.56 -28.08 9.00
N MET A 571 1.69 -29.00 8.58
CA MET A 571 0.23 -28.83 8.65
C MET A 571 -0.28 -28.76 10.10
N SER A 572 0.32 -29.56 10.98
CA SER A 572 0.05 -29.58 12.41
C SER A 572 0.44 -28.25 13.08
N LEU A 573 1.64 -27.74 12.79
CA LEU A 573 2.07 -26.41 13.23
C LEU A 573 1.10 -25.33 12.74
N ALA A 574 0.61 -25.43 11.50
CA ALA A 574 -0.37 -24.49 10.97
C ALA A 574 -1.72 -24.54 11.73
N ARG A 575 -2.30 -25.73 11.95
CA ARG A 575 -3.54 -25.88 12.75
C ARG A 575 -3.34 -25.39 14.18
N ASN A 576 -2.25 -25.74 14.85
CA ASN A 576 -1.97 -25.28 16.21
C ASN A 576 -1.77 -23.77 16.31
N SER A 577 -0.98 -23.17 15.41
CA SER A 577 -0.82 -21.71 15.34
C SER A 577 -2.16 -21.01 15.11
N LEU A 578 -3.04 -21.59 14.28
CA LEU A 578 -4.39 -21.07 14.08
C LEU A 578 -5.23 -21.17 15.36
N LEU A 579 -5.35 -22.37 15.94
CA LEU A 579 -6.12 -22.63 17.17
C LEU A 579 -5.66 -21.75 18.33
N PHE A 580 -4.39 -21.81 18.72
CA PHE A 580 -3.89 -21.11 19.91
C PHE A 580 -3.85 -19.60 19.73
N THR A 581 -3.80 -19.09 18.50
CA THR A 581 -4.03 -17.66 18.29
C THR A 581 -5.51 -17.32 18.42
N THR A 582 -6.45 -18.16 17.93
CA THR A 582 -7.86 -17.79 17.69
C THR A 582 -8.91 -18.27 18.71
N LEU A 583 -8.62 -19.27 19.55
CA LEU A 583 -9.59 -19.83 20.49
C LEU A 583 -10.00 -18.82 21.58
N GLY A 584 -11.28 -18.47 21.64
CA GLY A 584 -11.78 -17.42 22.51
C GLY A 584 -12.27 -17.89 23.89
N PRO A 585 -12.30 -16.98 24.88
CA PRO A 585 -12.93 -17.24 26.18
C PRO A 585 -14.46 -17.31 26.08
N ALA A 586 -15.06 -16.99 24.92
CA ALA A 586 -16.49 -17.11 24.64
C ALA A 586 -16.84 -18.26 23.68
N THR A 587 -15.85 -18.99 23.14
CA THR A 587 -16.08 -20.06 22.15
C THR A 587 -16.59 -21.33 22.83
N SER A 588 -17.73 -21.87 22.38
CA SER A 588 -18.25 -23.17 22.85
C SER A 588 -17.77 -24.33 21.98
N TRP A 589 -17.67 -24.11 20.67
CA TRP A 589 -17.39 -25.15 19.67
C TRP A 589 -16.34 -24.69 18.66
N VAL A 590 -15.52 -25.62 18.19
CA VAL A 590 -14.54 -25.43 17.12
C VAL A 590 -14.86 -26.39 15.98
N LEU A 591 -15.14 -25.87 14.80
CA LEU A 591 -15.31 -26.64 13.57
C LEU A 591 -14.05 -26.49 12.73
N TRP A 592 -13.22 -27.53 12.69
CA TRP A 592 -12.20 -27.64 11.66
C TRP A 592 -12.89 -27.95 10.34
N LEU A 593 -12.55 -27.17 9.32
CA LEU A 593 -13.06 -27.36 7.96
C LEU A 593 -11.92 -27.00 6.99
N ASP A 594 -11.38 -28.01 6.30
CA ASP A 594 -10.31 -27.82 5.34
C ASP A 594 -10.85 -27.10 4.08
N SER A 595 -9.98 -26.31 3.43
CA SER A 595 -10.31 -25.36 2.34
C SER A 595 -10.97 -25.94 1.10
N ASP A 596 -10.99 -27.27 1.04
CA ASP A 596 -11.27 -28.10 -0.11
C ASP A 596 -12.67 -28.74 0.01
N ILE A 597 -13.37 -28.55 1.13
CA ILE A 597 -14.73 -29.04 1.36
C ILE A 597 -15.75 -28.05 0.81
N VAL A 598 -16.27 -28.38 -0.38
CA VAL A 598 -17.04 -27.48 -1.24
C VAL A 598 -18.56 -27.73 -1.22
N GLU A 599 -19.01 -28.79 -0.56
CA GLU A 599 -20.43 -29.07 -0.38
C GLU A 599 -20.66 -29.77 0.97
N THR A 600 -21.49 -29.18 1.82
CA THR A 600 -21.97 -29.72 3.09
C THR A 600 -23.47 -29.44 3.25
N PRO A 601 -24.20 -30.18 4.08
CA PRO A 601 -25.58 -29.80 4.43
C PRO A 601 -25.58 -28.46 5.16
N ALA A 602 -26.52 -27.57 4.82
CA ALA A 602 -26.62 -26.25 5.44
C ALA A 602 -26.81 -26.29 6.99
N THR A 603 -27.22 -27.43 7.54
CA THR A 603 -27.39 -27.69 8.97
C THR A 603 -26.16 -28.27 9.67
N LEU A 604 -25.00 -28.40 8.98
CA LEU A 604 -23.77 -29.06 9.47
C LEU A 604 -23.43 -28.77 10.93
N ILE A 605 -23.47 -27.51 11.35
CA ILE A 605 -23.13 -27.12 12.73
C ILE A 605 -24.21 -27.61 13.71
N GLN A 606 -25.49 -27.41 13.41
CA GLN A 606 -26.60 -27.89 14.24
C GLN A 606 -26.62 -29.42 14.34
N ASP A 607 -26.39 -30.11 13.23
CA ASP A 607 -26.39 -31.57 13.18
C ASP A 607 -25.23 -32.14 14.04
N LEU A 608 -24.00 -31.66 13.83
CA LEU A 608 -22.83 -32.13 14.58
C LEU A 608 -22.86 -31.75 16.07
N THR A 609 -23.35 -30.55 16.41
CA THR A 609 -23.53 -30.16 17.83
C THR A 609 -24.65 -30.92 18.51
N GLY A 610 -25.73 -31.28 17.79
CA GLY A 610 -26.87 -32.06 18.28
C GLY A 610 -26.49 -33.42 18.88
N HIS A 611 -25.38 -34.02 18.44
CA HIS A 611 -24.82 -35.27 19.00
C HIS A 611 -24.12 -35.10 20.37
N ASP A 612 -23.88 -33.87 20.81
CA ASP A 612 -23.26 -33.51 22.10
C ASP A 612 -21.87 -34.11 22.40
N ARG A 613 -21.18 -34.66 21.38
CA ARG A 613 -19.91 -35.37 21.55
C ARG A 613 -18.72 -34.41 21.74
N PRO A 614 -17.66 -34.81 22.48
CA PRO A 614 -16.46 -33.99 22.62
C PRO A 614 -15.71 -33.77 21.30
N VAL A 615 -15.67 -34.82 20.47
CA VAL A 615 -15.05 -34.83 19.13
C VAL A 615 -15.93 -35.68 18.20
N ILE A 616 -16.34 -35.14 17.05
CA ILE A 616 -17.16 -35.84 16.06
C ILE A 616 -16.80 -35.46 14.60
N VAL A 617 -16.65 -36.48 13.74
CA VAL A 617 -16.27 -36.34 12.32
C VAL A 617 -17.35 -36.92 11.36
N PRO A 618 -17.91 -36.13 10.42
CA PRO A 618 -18.71 -36.67 9.30
C PRO A 618 -17.84 -37.38 8.24
N ASN A 619 -18.45 -38.20 7.41
CA ASN A 619 -17.76 -39.00 6.39
C ASN A 619 -17.48 -38.18 5.11
N CYS A 620 -16.21 -38.10 4.70
CA CYS A 620 -15.80 -37.29 3.56
C CYS A 620 -15.70 -38.11 2.26
N PHE A 621 -16.47 -37.69 1.26
CA PHE A 621 -16.53 -38.26 -0.08
C PHE A 621 -16.05 -37.25 -1.14
N GLN A 622 -15.82 -37.70 -2.36
CA GLN A 622 -15.49 -36.85 -3.50
C GLN A 622 -16.42 -37.18 -4.67
N ARG A 623 -17.02 -36.14 -5.25
CA ARG A 623 -17.84 -36.27 -6.47
C ARG A 623 -16.93 -36.27 -7.69
N TYR A 624 -17.06 -37.25 -8.57
CA TYR A 624 -16.26 -37.33 -9.80
C TYR A 624 -17.11 -37.78 -11.00
N TYR A 625 -16.65 -37.48 -12.22
CA TYR A 625 -17.30 -38.00 -13.42
C TYR A 625 -16.76 -39.40 -13.74
N ASN A 626 -17.57 -40.42 -13.50
CA ASN A 626 -17.27 -41.80 -13.81
C ASN A 626 -17.37 -42.00 -15.33
N LYS A 627 -16.22 -42.16 -16.00
CA LYS A 627 -16.12 -42.25 -17.47
C LYS A 627 -16.77 -43.52 -18.03
N ASP A 628 -16.72 -44.62 -17.26
CA ASP A 628 -17.23 -45.92 -17.69
C ASP A 628 -18.76 -45.99 -17.56
N ALA A 629 -19.29 -45.47 -16.44
CA ALA A 629 -20.73 -45.34 -16.22
C ALA A 629 -21.35 -44.06 -16.86
N LYS A 630 -20.53 -43.18 -17.43
CA LYS A 630 -20.88 -41.89 -18.08
C LYS A 630 -21.75 -40.95 -17.23
N LYS A 631 -21.63 -41.02 -15.91
CA LYS A 631 -22.43 -40.25 -14.93
C LYS A 631 -21.53 -39.62 -13.86
N MET A 632 -22.06 -38.65 -13.12
CA MET A 632 -21.48 -38.26 -11.83
C MET A 632 -21.64 -39.41 -10.83
N ASP A 633 -20.63 -39.62 -10.00
CA ASP A 633 -20.50 -40.73 -9.07
C ASP A 633 -19.74 -40.28 -7.80
N VAL A 634 -19.73 -41.11 -6.74
CA VAL A 634 -19.15 -40.76 -5.42
C VAL A 634 -18.20 -41.82 -4.89
N ARG A 635 -16.93 -41.42 -4.71
CA ARG A 635 -15.87 -42.24 -4.09
C ARG A 635 -15.55 -41.74 -2.68
N PRO A 636 -15.19 -42.62 -1.72
CA PRO A 636 -14.69 -42.17 -0.42
C PRO A 636 -13.40 -41.36 -0.60
N TYR A 637 -13.13 -40.43 0.31
CA TYR A 637 -11.96 -39.54 0.24
C TYR A 637 -11.13 -39.53 1.53
N ASP A 638 -11.75 -39.25 2.70
CA ASP A 638 -11.01 -39.31 3.96
C ASP A 638 -10.83 -40.74 4.45
N PHE A 639 -9.59 -41.21 4.48
CA PHE A 639 -9.21 -42.49 5.10
C PHE A 639 -8.66 -42.34 6.52
N ASN A 640 -8.50 -41.11 7.04
CA ASN A 640 -7.90 -40.87 8.36
C ASN A 640 -8.89 -41.08 9.53
N SER A 641 -10.18 -41.32 9.24
CA SER A 641 -11.21 -41.65 10.21
C SER A 641 -11.41 -43.18 10.33
N TRP A 642 -10.96 -43.77 11.43
CA TRP A 642 -10.86 -45.25 11.58
C TRP A 642 -11.09 -45.78 13.00
N ILE A 643 -11.32 -47.10 13.10
CA ILE A 643 -11.07 -47.91 14.31
C ILE A 643 -9.72 -48.63 14.13
N ASP A 644 -8.90 -48.65 15.19
CA ASP A 644 -7.56 -49.26 15.14
C ASP A 644 -7.61 -50.79 15.04
N SER A 645 -6.54 -51.40 14.52
CA SER A 645 -6.40 -52.85 14.45
C SER A 645 -5.29 -53.35 15.39
N ALA A 646 -5.34 -54.62 15.79
CA ALA A 646 -4.25 -55.25 16.53
C ALA A 646 -2.93 -55.23 15.73
N THR A 647 -2.99 -55.34 14.39
CA THR A 647 -1.82 -55.27 13.51
C THR A 647 -1.22 -53.86 13.48
N ALA A 648 -2.05 -52.81 13.46
CA ALA A 648 -1.59 -51.42 13.50
C ALA A 648 -0.93 -51.07 14.85
N GLN A 649 -1.46 -51.61 15.95
CA GLN A 649 -0.86 -51.46 17.28
C GLN A 649 0.50 -52.18 17.36
N GLN A 650 0.57 -53.45 16.95
CA GLN A 650 1.82 -54.22 16.91
C GLN A 650 2.88 -53.60 15.99
N LEU A 651 2.47 -53.03 14.85
CA LEU A 651 3.37 -52.33 13.96
C LEU A 651 3.95 -51.09 14.65
N GLY A 652 3.11 -50.26 15.30
CA GLY A 652 3.55 -49.14 16.13
C GLY A 652 4.53 -49.56 17.24
N ASP A 653 4.25 -50.64 17.96
CA ASP A 653 5.12 -51.18 19.02
C ASP A 653 6.53 -51.61 18.52
N THR A 654 6.69 -51.82 17.21
CA THR A 654 8.00 -52.15 16.59
C THR A 654 8.73 -50.97 15.97
N MET A 655 8.11 -49.78 15.92
CA MET A 655 8.64 -48.61 15.21
C MET A 655 9.57 -47.75 16.07
N GLY A 656 10.49 -47.05 15.41
CA GLY A 656 11.38 -46.09 16.06
C GLY A 656 10.61 -44.89 16.64
N PRO A 657 11.14 -44.22 17.69
CA PRO A 657 10.44 -43.10 18.35
C PRO A 657 10.19 -41.89 17.42
N ASP A 658 10.95 -41.80 16.33
CA ASP A 658 10.82 -40.77 15.30
C ASP A 658 9.95 -41.18 14.10
N GLU A 659 9.47 -42.43 14.05
CA GLU A 659 8.74 -42.97 12.90
C GLU A 659 7.22 -42.78 13.03
N ILE A 660 6.52 -42.65 11.89
CA ILE A 660 5.07 -42.42 11.84
C ILE A 660 4.34 -43.47 11.00
N LEU A 661 3.17 -43.91 11.49
CA LEU A 661 2.36 -44.98 10.93
C LEU A 661 1.17 -44.40 10.13
N LEU A 662 1.41 -44.23 8.83
CA LEU A 662 0.49 -43.59 7.89
C LEU A 662 -0.49 -44.58 7.26
N GLU A 663 -1.73 -44.15 7.07
CA GLU A 663 -2.78 -44.96 6.44
C GLU A 663 -2.73 -44.91 4.90
N GLY A 664 -3.19 -45.99 4.24
CA GLY A 664 -3.33 -46.05 2.79
C GLY A 664 -2.06 -46.36 1.97
N TYR A 665 -0.92 -46.64 2.62
CA TYR A 665 0.32 -47.04 1.95
C TYR A 665 0.45 -48.57 1.88
N ALA A 666 0.65 -49.13 0.68
CA ALA A 666 0.80 -50.57 0.48
C ALA A 666 2.03 -51.17 1.21
N GLU A 667 3.00 -50.33 1.54
CA GLU A 667 4.22 -50.65 2.30
C GLU A 667 3.96 -50.73 3.82
N LEU A 668 2.83 -50.19 4.31
CA LEU A 668 2.42 -50.16 5.72
C LEU A 668 1.01 -50.75 5.87
N PRO A 669 0.82 -52.08 5.77
CA PRO A 669 -0.49 -52.71 5.82
C PRO A 669 -1.08 -52.70 7.24
N THR A 670 -1.79 -51.61 7.58
CA THR A 670 -2.35 -51.37 8.93
C THR A 670 -3.54 -52.27 9.27
N TYR A 671 -4.30 -52.70 8.26
CA TYR A 671 -5.60 -53.39 8.41
C TYR A 671 -6.61 -52.65 9.30
N ARG A 672 -6.55 -51.32 9.39
CA ARG A 672 -7.52 -50.51 10.13
C ARG A 672 -8.91 -50.55 9.50
N SER A 673 -9.93 -50.39 10.35
CA SER A 673 -11.33 -50.39 9.90
C SER A 673 -11.77 -48.96 9.60
N LEU A 674 -11.72 -48.57 8.33
CA LEU A 674 -11.89 -47.19 7.86
C LEU A 674 -13.37 -46.82 7.73
N MET A 675 -13.80 -45.70 8.34
CA MET A 675 -15.19 -45.19 8.30
C MET A 675 -15.66 -44.90 6.86
N ALA A 676 -14.73 -44.52 5.99
CA ALA A 676 -14.90 -44.29 4.55
C ALA A 676 -15.66 -45.41 3.81
N TYR A 677 -15.50 -46.66 4.25
CA TYR A 677 -16.13 -47.84 3.65
C TYR A 677 -17.31 -48.40 4.45
N MET A 678 -17.66 -47.81 5.61
CA MET A 678 -18.77 -48.26 6.46
C MET A 678 -20.12 -47.58 6.14
N ALA A 679 -20.13 -46.65 5.19
CA ALA A 679 -21.30 -45.90 4.78
C ALA A 679 -22.37 -46.78 4.12
N ASN A 680 -23.61 -46.74 4.64
CA ASN A 680 -24.76 -47.33 3.98
C ASN A 680 -25.27 -46.38 2.90
N LYS A 681 -24.87 -46.60 1.64
CA LYS A 681 -25.26 -45.74 0.51
C LYS A 681 -26.71 -45.92 0.07
N ASP A 682 -27.32 -47.07 0.32
CA ASP A 682 -28.67 -47.41 -0.14
C ASP A 682 -29.76 -46.94 0.84
N SER A 683 -29.43 -46.89 2.13
CA SER A 683 -30.30 -46.35 3.19
C SER A 683 -29.46 -45.66 4.27
N PRO A 684 -28.91 -44.47 4.00
CA PRO A 684 -28.05 -43.75 4.95
C PRO A 684 -28.87 -43.30 6.16
N GLN A 685 -28.26 -43.42 7.34
CA GLN A 685 -28.82 -42.93 8.61
C GLN A 685 -27.88 -41.85 9.18
N PRO A 686 -28.03 -40.55 8.81
CA PRO A 686 -27.01 -39.53 9.10
C PRO A 686 -26.64 -39.39 10.58
N GLY A 687 -27.56 -39.68 11.50
CA GLY A 687 -27.30 -39.71 12.95
C GLY A 687 -26.71 -41.03 13.49
N ARG A 688 -26.26 -41.96 12.64
CA ARG A 688 -25.60 -43.21 13.06
C ARG A 688 -24.19 -42.91 13.51
N GLU A 689 -23.97 -42.94 14.83
CA GLU A 689 -22.65 -42.79 15.44
C GLU A 689 -21.85 -44.10 15.46
N MET A 690 -20.52 -43.96 15.38
CA MET A 690 -19.55 -44.99 15.75
C MET A 690 -18.42 -44.36 16.58
N LYS A 691 -17.76 -45.14 17.45
CA LYS A 691 -16.52 -44.73 18.12
C LYS A 691 -15.33 -44.92 17.17
N LEU A 692 -14.34 -44.03 17.27
CA LEU A 692 -13.14 -44.03 16.42
C LEU A 692 -11.85 -43.95 17.26
N ASP A 693 -10.73 -44.33 16.66
CA ASP A 693 -9.35 -44.24 17.18
C ASP A 693 -8.47 -43.21 16.45
N GLY A 694 -8.86 -42.84 15.23
CA GLY A 694 -8.30 -41.76 14.42
C GLY A 694 -9.43 -40.96 13.77
N VAL A 695 -9.20 -39.68 13.48
CA VAL A 695 -10.14 -38.80 12.77
C VAL A 695 -9.41 -38.01 11.70
N GLY A 696 -10.08 -37.75 10.58
CA GLY A 696 -9.60 -36.81 9.57
C GLY A 696 -9.81 -35.34 9.95
N GLY A 697 -9.05 -34.47 9.30
CA GLY A 697 -9.16 -33.01 9.46
C GLY A 697 -10.15 -32.32 8.52
N THR A 698 -10.68 -33.05 7.53
CA THR A 698 -11.47 -32.50 6.41
C THR A 698 -12.67 -31.68 6.89
N ALA A 699 -13.44 -32.25 7.83
CA ALA A 699 -14.48 -31.58 8.58
C ALA A 699 -14.54 -32.26 9.95
N LEU A 700 -14.36 -31.53 11.05
CA LEU A 700 -14.22 -32.12 12.38
C LEU A 700 -14.71 -31.13 13.45
N MET A 701 -15.79 -31.48 14.14
CA MET A 701 -16.38 -30.68 15.21
C MET A 701 -15.82 -31.10 16.57
N VAL A 702 -15.39 -30.13 17.37
CA VAL A 702 -14.72 -30.31 18.66
C VAL A 702 -15.32 -29.36 19.69
N LYS A 703 -15.67 -29.84 20.88
CA LYS A 703 -16.00 -28.97 22.02
C LYS A 703 -14.77 -28.17 22.41
N ALA A 704 -14.89 -26.85 22.54
CA ALA A 704 -13.76 -25.96 22.77
C ALA A 704 -12.94 -26.33 24.01
N ASP A 705 -13.57 -26.96 25.00
CA ASP A 705 -12.97 -27.42 26.25
C ASP A 705 -11.93 -28.53 26.04
N VAL A 706 -12.13 -29.40 25.04
CA VAL A 706 -11.14 -30.43 24.64
C VAL A 706 -9.82 -29.79 24.22
N HIS A 707 -9.89 -28.64 23.53
CA HIS A 707 -8.71 -27.84 23.17
C HIS A 707 -8.14 -27.03 24.36
N ARG A 708 -8.97 -26.63 25.34
CA ARG A 708 -8.52 -25.93 26.57
C ARG A 708 -7.75 -26.86 27.52
N ASP A 709 -8.18 -28.12 27.62
CA ASP A 709 -7.49 -29.19 28.35
C ASP A 709 -6.18 -29.64 27.67
N GLY A 710 -5.86 -29.09 26.50
CA GLY A 710 -4.57 -29.23 25.83
C GLY A 710 -4.55 -30.20 24.64
N ALA A 711 -5.70 -30.71 24.17
CA ALA A 711 -5.73 -31.49 22.95
C ALA A 711 -5.35 -30.61 21.76
N MET A 712 -4.26 -30.97 21.07
CA MET A 712 -3.75 -30.27 19.90
C MET A 712 -3.42 -31.28 18.80
N PHE A 713 -3.11 -30.80 17.60
CA PHE A 713 -2.54 -31.65 16.55
C PHE A 713 -1.05 -31.84 16.90
N PRO A 714 -0.54 -33.03 17.20
CA PRO A 714 0.88 -33.20 17.50
C PRO A 714 1.74 -32.92 16.26
N ALA A 715 2.70 -32.00 16.41
CA ALA A 715 3.68 -31.64 15.38
C ALA A 715 4.97 -32.49 15.46
N PHE A 716 4.83 -33.70 15.98
CA PHE A 716 5.87 -34.68 16.28
C PHE A 716 5.18 -36.06 16.43
N PRO A 717 5.90 -37.19 16.36
CA PRO A 717 5.29 -38.51 16.55
C PRO A 717 4.72 -38.67 17.97
N PHE A 718 3.41 -38.94 18.06
CA PHE A 718 2.68 -39.18 19.30
C PHE A 718 1.92 -40.50 19.18
N TYR A 719 2.43 -41.55 19.84
CA TYR A 719 2.07 -42.95 19.56
C TYR A 719 2.19 -43.31 18.07
N HIS A 720 3.30 -42.88 17.45
CA HIS A 720 3.59 -43.01 16.01
C HIS A 720 2.54 -42.37 15.08
N LEU A 721 1.65 -41.53 15.59
CA LEU A 721 0.72 -40.73 14.79
C LEU A 721 1.08 -39.24 14.88
N VAL A 722 0.67 -38.47 13.88
CA VAL A 722 0.98 -37.04 13.77
C VAL A 722 -0.28 -36.29 13.32
N GLU A 723 -0.34 -34.98 13.54
CA GLU A 723 -1.41 -34.13 13.01
C GLU A 723 -2.84 -34.62 13.42
N THR A 724 -3.73 -34.94 12.48
CA THR A 724 -5.15 -35.30 12.76
C THR A 724 -5.29 -36.68 13.38
N GLU A 725 -4.49 -37.63 12.89
CA GLU A 725 -4.37 -39.00 13.38
C GLU A 725 -3.94 -38.99 14.87
N GLY A 726 -2.96 -38.14 15.21
CA GLY A 726 -2.45 -37.99 16.58
C GLY A 726 -3.37 -37.18 17.50
N PHE A 727 -4.18 -36.25 16.98
CA PHE A 727 -5.16 -35.48 17.76
C PHE A 727 -6.19 -36.40 18.44
N ALA A 728 -6.68 -37.43 17.74
CA ALA A 728 -7.60 -38.42 18.33
C ALA A 728 -6.99 -39.14 19.55
N LYS A 729 -5.71 -39.52 19.47
CA LYS A 729 -4.98 -40.11 20.61
C LYS A 729 -4.76 -39.11 21.74
N MET A 730 -4.51 -37.83 21.44
CA MET A 730 -4.40 -36.77 22.46
C MET A 730 -5.72 -36.57 23.21
N ALA A 731 -6.85 -36.46 22.50
CA ALA A 731 -8.18 -36.35 23.11
C ALA A 731 -8.48 -37.56 24.03
N LYS A 732 -8.23 -38.78 23.55
CA LYS A 732 -8.36 -40.00 24.37
C LYS A 732 -7.43 -40.02 25.58
N ARG A 733 -6.19 -39.52 25.44
CA ARG A 733 -5.21 -39.45 26.53
C ARG A 733 -5.59 -38.45 27.63
N LEU A 734 -6.44 -37.47 27.32
CA LEU A 734 -7.07 -36.53 28.27
C LEU A 734 -8.40 -37.07 28.85
N GLY A 735 -8.89 -38.22 28.37
CA GLY A 735 -10.12 -38.87 28.85
C GLY A 735 -11.36 -38.62 27.98
N TYR A 736 -11.23 -37.93 26.85
CA TYR A 736 -12.34 -37.66 25.94
C TYR A 736 -12.58 -38.82 24.95
N GLU A 737 -13.86 -39.12 24.71
CA GLU A 737 -14.27 -40.05 23.66
C GLU A 737 -14.40 -39.35 22.29
N VAL A 738 -14.12 -40.12 21.23
CA VAL A 738 -14.01 -39.66 19.84
C VAL A 738 -14.96 -40.48 18.97
N PHE A 739 -15.80 -39.80 18.18
CA PHE A 739 -16.88 -40.39 17.41
C PHE A 739 -16.83 -39.99 15.93
N GLY A 740 -17.53 -40.73 15.08
CA GLY A 740 -17.77 -40.37 13.68
C GLY A 740 -19.16 -40.78 13.19
N LEU A 741 -19.58 -40.18 12.08
CA LEU A 741 -20.88 -40.38 11.44
C LEU A 741 -20.72 -40.99 10.03
N PRO A 742 -20.60 -42.33 9.88
CA PRO A 742 -20.38 -42.99 8.59
C PRO A 742 -21.39 -42.67 7.48
N ASP A 743 -22.62 -42.26 7.83
CA ASP A 743 -23.69 -41.95 6.86
C ASP A 743 -23.99 -40.46 6.72
N TYR A 744 -23.24 -39.59 7.40
CA TYR A 744 -23.33 -38.14 7.24
C TYR A 744 -22.27 -37.70 6.24
N PHE A 745 -22.66 -37.14 5.09
CA PHE A 745 -21.76 -36.89 3.98
C PHE A 745 -21.36 -35.41 3.84
N VAL A 746 -20.05 -35.18 3.72
CA VAL A 746 -19.46 -33.91 3.25
C VAL A 746 -18.60 -34.19 2.02
N TYR A 747 -18.51 -33.25 1.07
CA TYR A 747 -17.83 -33.49 -0.21
C TYR A 747 -16.60 -32.60 -0.44
N HIS A 748 -15.50 -33.27 -0.77
CA HIS A 748 -14.24 -32.68 -1.18
C HIS A 748 -14.26 -32.28 -2.66
N TYR A 749 -13.53 -31.22 -2.99
CA TYR A 749 -13.22 -30.81 -4.36
C TYR A 749 -12.53 -31.95 -5.13
N ASN A 750 -12.82 -32.08 -6.43
CA ASN A 750 -12.12 -33.02 -7.30
C ASN A 750 -10.93 -32.32 -7.97
N GLU A 751 -9.74 -32.49 -7.40
CA GLU A 751 -8.45 -32.05 -7.97
C GLU A 751 -8.18 -32.58 -9.41
#